data_AF-A0A4Y9YVW4-F1
#
_entry.id   AF-A0A4Y9YVW4-F1
#
_cell.length_a   1.000
_cell.length_b   1.000
_cell.length_c   1.000
_cell.angle_alpha   90.00
_cell.angle_beta   90.00
_cell.angle_gamma   90.00
#
_symmetry.space_group_name_H-M   'P 1'
#
loop_
_entity.id
_entity.type
_entity.pdbx_description
1 polymer ?
#
loop_
_entity_poly.entity_id
_entity_poly.type
_entity_poly.pdbx_seq_one_letter_code
_entity_poly.pdbx_strand_id
1 'polypeptide(L)'
;MCTINALGIEAVQSGRALYPFFVCPRLLASASSRDFACILASQKLQYIPLLASEETENRPSGQESARARNVTVRRGCSEIRGTATWLVAASNAFRLPRQPPPTCCTPLSFPFIPSFTHPFLCQRRPTAPSWQASRPLSLLALPAGPMLSLVPLSLLLLLDIHSAFAVRVPVQGFPTTTLDTRSQALHRRAQVAGIPIRNSQNVQYIGNITLGGSPFPVVLDTGSSDLWVAGNVPNTQDAGKTIQLSYAIGQAKGNINYASLGFDNFTVDKQAYVLVTDTSTFSTNIQAQGYSGLIGLGPNSGSVIYQKVDDHSADNPLFRIFGEDKTSQNYISVLLDRQGDPTESYTGQFTISELVPGFENITSQPKLTIKDVPTLTDADQHWAVLTDEYGVIGPDGEIIQIDSIVPRVPAKKLVAVLDSGFSFPQVPREMSDAIYGRVQGAVYNTKMEIWTIPCDQELNITFIFGGVKFPIHPLDMALPGFDVGTNMCVGTFQPITSAFSLLGEYDMIMGMSFLRNAYALIDFGNFVPGTEDTSDPFVQMLPLTDLTSAHSDFVQARLNGQDTTGSASKTLLPASQESHSPETAAEKKQHDEGAILRKWPYILIGCLAFVIILFGLCIWGCCTRRRRNRLKHEEALAGAGVKGGNPYHTLGDSVAGDVDAEPQPGPCAAPS
;
A
#
# COMPACT_ATOMS: atom_id res chain seq x y z
N MET A 1 -13.38 58.94 -14.49
CA MET A 1 -14.82 59.09 -14.16
C MET A 1 -15.10 58.11 -13.02
N CYS A 2 -15.06 58.55 -11.75
CA CYS A 2 -16.19 59.11 -10.98
C CYS A 2 -17.43 58.22 -11.05
N THR A 3 -17.86 57.55 -9.99
CA THR A 3 -18.51 58.13 -8.79
C THR A 3 -18.55 57.04 -7.68
N ILE A 4 -18.04 57.27 -6.46
CA ILE A 4 -18.64 57.93 -5.28
C ILE A 4 -19.83 57.15 -4.68
N ASN A 5 -19.63 56.52 -3.51
CA ASN A 5 -20.10 57.11 -2.24
C ASN A 5 -19.45 56.47 -1.01
N ALA A 6 -18.91 57.36 -0.18
CA ALA A 6 -18.39 57.11 1.15
C ALA A 6 -19.49 57.37 2.18
N LEU A 7 -19.41 56.71 3.33
CA LEU A 7 -19.79 57.27 4.64
C LEU A 7 -19.04 56.47 5.71
N GLY A 8 -18.08 57.13 6.35
CA GLY A 8 -17.45 56.65 7.58
C GLY A 8 -18.26 57.06 8.80
N ILE A 9 -17.87 56.54 9.96
CA ILE A 9 -17.31 57.31 11.10
C ILE A 9 -17.45 56.50 12.41
N GLU A 10 -16.32 56.45 13.10
CA GLU A 10 -16.05 56.32 14.54
C GLU A 10 -16.12 54.99 15.32
N ALA A 11 -15.01 54.86 16.05
CA ALA A 11 -14.64 53.83 17.00
C ALA A 11 -15.18 54.16 18.41
N VAL A 12 -15.51 53.13 19.19
CA VAL A 12 -15.44 53.16 20.66
C VAL A 12 -14.98 51.79 21.19
N GLN A 13 -14.00 51.84 22.10
CA GLN A 13 -13.47 50.74 22.89
C GLN A 13 -14.47 50.20 23.94
N SER A 14 -14.53 48.88 24.11
CA SER A 14 -14.67 48.11 25.38
C SER A 14 -14.98 46.66 24.98
N GLY A 15 -14.35 45.59 25.49
CA GLY A 15 -13.97 45.31 26.86
C GLY A 15 -15.04 44.46 27.53
N ARG A 16 -15.10 43.14 27.25
CA ARG A 16 -15.29 42.03 28.22
C ARG A 16 -15.75 40.73 27.56
N ALA A 17 -15.11 39.65 28.01
CA ALA A 17 -15.44 38.26 27.78
C ALA A 17 -16.79 37.88 28.40
N LEU A 18 -17.54 37.00 27.71
CA LEU A 18 -18.62 36.20 28.29
C LEU A 18 -18.55 34.78 27.71
N TYR A 19 -18.15 33.84 28.57
CA TYR A 19 -18.39 32.40 28.42
C TYR A 19 -19.89 32.11 28.63
N PRO A 20 -20.46 31.08 27.99
CA PRO A 20 -21.55 30.33 28.59
C PRO A 20 -21.04 28.96 29.06
N PHE A 21 -21.14 28.78 30.39
CA PHE A 21 -21.29 27.49 31.04
C PHE A 21 -22.57 26.81 30.53
N PHE A 22 -22.51 25.52 30.20
CA PHE A 22 -23.66 24.64 30.35
C PHE A 22 -23.29 23.36 31.08
N VAL A 23 -24.14 23.06 32.05
CA VAL A 23 -24.05 22.04 33.09
C VAL A 23 -24.41 20.66 32.52
N CYS A 24 -23.65 19.66 32.94
CA CYS A 24 -23.87 18.24 32.69
C CYS A 24 -24.85 17.64 33.72
N PRO A 25 -25.73 16.70 33.32
CA PRO A 25 -26.13 15.62 34.21
C PRO A 25 -25.69 14.25 33.67
N ARG A 26 -25.35 13.37 34.62
CA ARG A 26 -24.75 12.03 34.48
C ARG A 26 -25.67 10.98 33.82
N LEU A 27 -25.03 10.19 32.96
CA LEU A 27 -25.03 8.71 32.78
C LEU A 27 -26.35 7.92 32.84
N LEU A 28 -26.63 7.18 31.75
CA LEU A 28 -26.94 5.73 31.76
C LEU A 28 -26.72 5.11 30.35
N ALA A 29 -26.44 3.81 30.35
CA ALA A 29 -25.78 2.98 29.32
C ALA A 29 -26.38 2.92 27.89
N SER A 30 -25.52 2.75 26.89
CA SER A 30 -25.54 1.60 25.96
C SER A 30 -24.22 1.51 25.19
N ALA A 31 -23.62 0.31 25.16
CA ALA A 31 -22.44 0.00 24.38
C ALA A 31 -22.85 -0.29 22.92
N SER A 32 -22.22 0.40 21.95
CA SER A 32 -22.32 0.09 20.53
C SER A 32 -21.19 0.76 19.74
N SER A 33 -20.25 -0.07 19.25
CA SER A 33 -19.57 0.04 17.95
C SER A 33 -18.91 1.36 17.50
N ARG A 34 -18.33 2.18 18.39
CA ARG A 34 -17.68 3.46 18.00
C ARG A 34 -16.18 3.61 18.27
N ASP A 35 -15.48 2.57 18.71
CA ASP A 35 -14.06 2.68 19.03
C ASP A 35 -13.08 2.31 17.90
N PHE A 36 -13.55 2.15 16.65
CA PHE A 36 -12.67 1.99 15.48
C PHE A 36 -12.34 3.30 14.76
N ALA A 37 -12.92 4.43 15.16
CA ALA A 37 -12.79 5.70 14.44
C ALA A 37 -11.73 6.67 15.01
N CYS A 38 -10.95 6.28 16.02
CA CYS A 38 -10.03 7.20 16.73
C CYS A 38 -8.53 7.01 16.43
N ILE A 39 -8.15 6.25 15.39
CA ILE A 39 -6.73 6.10 14.98
C ILE A 39 -6.37 6.97 13.75
N LEU A 40 -7.35 7.52 13.01
CA LEU A 40 -7.13 8.22 11.74
C LEU A 40 -6.92 9.75 11.82
N ALA A 41 -6.61 10.31 12.99
CA ALA A 41 -6.46 11.76 13.16
C ALA A 41 -5.08 12.16 13.71
N SER A 42 -4.02 11.79 13.01
CA SER A 42 -2.71 12.46 13.11
C SER A 42 -1.93 12.30 11.79
N GLN A 43 -2.49 12.85 10.71
CA GLN A 43 -1.83 12.97 9.42
C GLN A 43 -1.81 14.45 9.04
N LYS A 44 -0.83 15.19 9.55
CA LYS A 44 -0.53 16.54 9.09
C LYS A 44 0.95 16.77 9.28
N LEU A 45 1.57 17.23 8.18
CA LEU A 45 2.96 17.69 8.01
C LEU A 45 3.91 16.65 7.43
N GLN A 46 3.98 16.59 6.10
CA GLN A 46 5.22 16.22 5.40
C GLN A 46 5.30 16.79 3.96
N TYR A 47 4.61 17.90 3.67
CA TYR A 47 4.77 18.61 2.39
C TYR A 47 4.81 20.13 2.62
N ILE A 48 5.97 20.74 2.32
CA ILE A 48 6.13 22.21 2.29
C ILE A 48 5.53 22.70 0.97
N PRO A 49 4.74 23.79 0.98
CA PRO A 49 4.40 24.48 -0.26
C PRO A 49 5.66 25.01 -0.95
N LEU A 50 5.92 24.55 -2.17
CA LEU A 50 6.83 25.22 -3.11
C LEU A 50 6.30 26.64 -3.36
N LEU A 51 6.96 27.65 -2.82
CA LEU A 51 6.66 29.04 -3.16
C LEU A 51 7.40 29.39 -4.44
N ALA A 52 6.65 29.73 -5.49
CA ALA A 52 7.19 30.26 -6.73
C ALA A 52 7.96 31.56 -6.44
N SER A 53 9.24 31.60 -6.77
CA SER A 53 10.04 32.83 -6.73
C SER A 53 9.73 33.68 -7.96
N GLU A 54 9.07 34.83 -7.79
CA GLU A 54 9.09 35.89 -8.79
C GLU A 54 10.51 36.45 -8.92
N GLU A 55 11.04 36.47 -10.14
CA GLU A 55 12.25 37.19 -10.50
C GLU A 55 12.05 38.69 -10.26
N THR A 56 12.90 39.29 -9.42
CA THR A 56 13.16 40.73 -9.51
C THR A 56 14.65 40.99 -9.64
N GLU A 57 14.93 41.76 -10.68
CA GLU A 57 16.23 42.08 -11.26
C GLU A 57 17.07 43.03 -10.39
N ASN A 58 18.39 42.82 -10.46
CA ASN A 58 19.49 43.51 -9.80
C ASN A 58 19.44 45.06 -9.70
N ARG A 59 19.90 45.60 -8.56
CA ARG A 59 21.01 46.59 -8.51
C ARG A 59 21.60 46.80 -7.09
N PRO A 60 22.90 47.11 -6.94
CA PRO A 60 23.60 47.05 -5.67
C PRO A 60 23.89 48.42 -5.04
N SER A 61 23.83 48.45 -3.70
CA SER A 61 24.51 49.38 -2.79
C SER A 61 24.42 48.72 -1.41
N GLY A 62 25.33 48.80 -0.46
CA GLY A 62 26.53 49.56 -0.17
C GLY A 62 26.89 49.17 1.28
N GLN A 63 28.16 49.30 1.64
CA GLN A 63 28.72 48.97 2.96
C GLN A 63 27.89 49.48 4.14
N GLU A 64 27.81 48.71 5.24
CA GLU A 64 28.22 49.23 6.55
C GLU A 64 28.40 48.13 7.63
N SER A 65 29.38 48.42 8.48
CA SER A 65 29.86 47.68 9.64
C SER A 65 28.96 47.90 10.86
N ALA A 66 28.82 46.91 11.75
CA ALA A 66 29.13 47.01 13.19
C ALA A 66 28.34 46.03 14.10
N ARG A 67 29.12 45.22 14.82
CA ARG A 67 29.15 45.12 16.30
C ARG A 67 27.98 44.44 17.05
N ALA A 68 28.26 43.19 17.42
CA ALA A 68 28.02 42.51 18.70
C ALA A 68 27.15 43.18 19.79
N ARG A 69 26.19 42.40 20.33
CA ARG A 69 25.90 42.34 21.77
C ARG A 69 25.53 40.92 22.22
N ASN A 70 26.26 40.44 23.22
CA ASN A 70 25.93 39.32 24.09
C ASN A 70 24.66 39.63 24.92
N VAL A 71 23.78 38.65 25.07
CA VAL A 71 22.91 38.55 26.26
C VAL A 71 22.87 37.09 26.71
N THR A 72 23.45 36.86 27.89
CA THR A 72 23.39 35.65 28.70
C THR A 72 22.08 35.65 29.49
N VAL A 73 21.33 34.54 29.52
CA VAL A 73 20.29 34.31 30.55
C VAL A 73 20.46 32.94 31.18
N ARG A 74 20.43 32.94 32.52
CA ARG A 74 20.74 31.86 33.45
C ARG A 74 19.62 30.82 33.57
N ARG A 75 20.06 29.60 33.92
CA ARG A 75 19.31 28.43 34.39
C ARG A 75 18.49 28.71 35.66
N GLY A 76 17.35 28.05 35.77
CA GLY A 76 16.64 27.79 37.03
C GLY A 76 16.03 26.38 37.00
N CYS A 77 16.52 25.50 37.87
CA CYS A 77 15.95 24.17 38.16
C CYS A 77 14.90 24.29 39.27
N SER A 78 13.84 23.49 39.20
CA SER A 78 13.07 23.08 40.39
C SER A 78 12.58 21.64 40.24
N GLU A 79 13.01 20.81 41.18
CA GLU A 79 12.51 19.45 41.44
C GLU A 79 11.06 19.46 41.91
N ILE A 80 10.28 18.42 41.58
CA ILE A 80 9.06 18.06 42.30
C ILE A 80 9.10 16.55 42.58
N ARG A 81 9.13 16.21 43.88
CA ARG A 81 8.86 14.88 44.45
C ARG A 81 7.37 14.78 44.83
N GLY A 82 6.80 13.57 44.77
CA GLY A 82 5.56 13.20 45.46
C GLY A 82 5.09 11.80 45.02
N THR A 83 5.53 10.72 45.68
CA THR A 83 4.87 9.96 46.77
C THR A 83 3.61 9.18 46.37
N ALA A 84 3.74 7.85 46.40
CA ALA A 84 2.69 6.84 46.29
C ALA A 84 1.93 6.65 47.62
N THR A 85 0.63 6.37 47.56
CA THR A 85 -0.13 5.83 48.70
C THR A 85 -1.15 4.79 48.23
N TRP A 86 -1.19 3.67 48.95
CA TRP A 86 -2.12 2.54 48.86
C TRP A 86 -3.45 2.83 49.58
N LEU A 87 -4.56 2.22 49.16
CA LEU A 87 -5.71 1.98 50.05
C LEU A 87 -6.55 0.76 49.63
N VAL A 88 -6.95 0.01 50.66
CA VAL A 88 -7.61 -1.30 50.69
C VAL A 88 -9.13 -1.17 50.79
N ALA A 89 -9.80 -2.25 50.38
CA ALA A 89 -11.22 -2.61 50.33
C ALA A 89 -12.20 -2.09 51.40
N ALA A 90 -13.49 -2.00 51.00
CA ALA A 90 -14.64 -2.29 51.86
C ALA A 90 -15.85 -2.79 51.06
N SER A 91 -16.40 -3.92 51.51
CA SER A 91 -17.60 -4.61 51.06
C SER A 91 -18.88 -3.89 51.51
N ASN A 92 -19.98 -4.00 50.75
CA ASN A 92 -21.32 -4.20 51.34
C ASN A 92 -22.38 -4.62 50.31
N ALA A 93 -23.20 -5.57 50.75
CA ALA A 93 -24.28 -6.23 50.03
C ALA A 93 -25.58 -5.41 50.04
N PHE A 94 -26.40 -5.52 48.99
CA PHE A 94 -27.84 -5.22 49.11
C PHE A 94 -28.69 -6.14 48.22
N ARG A 95 -29.83 -6.56 48.79
CA ARG A 95 -30.74 -7.62 48.35
C ARG A 95 -31.65 -7.20 47.19
N LEU A 96 -31.96 -8.19 46.34
CA LEU A 96 -33.10 -8.21 45.40
C LEU A 96 -34.44 -8.45 46.12
N PRO A 97 -35.57 -8.07 45.50
CA PRO A 97 -36.82 -8.81 45.62
C PRO A 97 -37.23 -9.50 44.30
N ARG A 98 -37.96 -10.61 44.46
CA ARG A 98 -38.45 -11.56 43.46
C ARG A 98 -39.84 -11.16 42.91
N GLN A 99 -40.02 -11.34 41.58
CA GLN A 99 -41.11 -12.04 40.82
C GLN A 99 -42.60 -11.70 41.09
N PRO A 100 -43.48 -11.65 40.05
CA PRO A 100 -44.08 -12.90 39.51
C PRO A 100 -44.29 -12.98 37.97
N PRO A 101 -44.51 -14.19 37.39
CA PRO A 101 -44.86 -14.46 35.97
C PRO A 101 -46.33 -14.98 35.82
N PRO A 102 -46.75 -15.68 34.74
CA PRO A 102 -46.87 -15.32 33.32
C PRO A 102 -48.28 -15.64 32.72
N THR A 103 -48.57 -15.20 31.48
CA THR A 103 -49.66 -15.71 30.60
C THR A 103 -49.41 -15.23 29.16
N CYS A 104 -49.79 -15.85 28.03
CA CYS A 104 -49.92 -17.21 27.50
C CYS A 104 -50.37 -17.04 26.00
N CYS A 105 -50.00 -17.97 25.09
CA CYS A 105 -50.53 -18.18 23.71
C CYS A 105 -50.10 -17.17 22.60
N THR A 106 -49.71 -17.50 21.36
CA THR A 106 -49.75 -18.70 20.47
C THR A 106 -48.78 -18.48 19.27
N PRO A 107 -48.31 -19.54 18.56
CA PRO A 107 -47.37 -19.44 17.44
C PRO A 107 -48.05 -19.52 16.05
N LEU A 108 -47.43 -18.91 15.03
CA LEU A 108 -47.80 -19.05 13.62
C LEU A 108 -46.78 -19.90 12.86
N SER A 109 -47.31 -20.85 12.11
CA SER A 109 -46.68 -21.97 11.42
C SER A 109 -46.16 -21.59 10.02
N PHE A 110 -45.07 -22.20 9.57
CA PHE A 110 -44.68 -22.31 8.16
C PHE A 110 -44.55 -23.80 7.77
N PRO A 111 -45.06 -24.25 6.60
CA PRO A 111 -44.94 -25.64 6.19
C PRO A 111 -43.74 -25.91 5.25
N PHE A 112 -43.27 -27.15 5.33
CA PHE A 112 -42.24 -27.81 4.53
C PHE A 112 -42.73 -28.25 3.12
N ILE A 113 -41.81 -28.18 2.14
CA ILE A 113 -41.44 -29.01 0.96
C ILE A 113 -42.43 -30.08 0.41
N PRO A 114 -42.32 -30.46 -0.88
CA PRO A 114 -41.73 -31.78 -1.14
C PRO A 114 -40.74 -31.89 -2.32
N SER A 115 -39.89 -32.92 -2.18
CA SER A 115 -38.83 -33.40 -3.08
C SER A 115 -39.36 -34.24 -4.25
N PHE A 116 -38.54 -34.42 -5.29
CA PHE A 116 -38.64 -35.54 -6.23
C PHE A 116 -37.27 -36.19 -6.45
N THR A 117 -37.28 -37.53 -6.51
CA THR A 117 -36.11 -38.42 -6.66
C THR A 117 -36.25 -39.34 -7.89
N HIS A 118 -35.11 -39.58 -8.57
CA HIS A 118 -34.61 -40.85 -9.16
C HIS A 118 -35.09 -41.38 -10.54
N PRO A 119 -34.36 -42.31 -11.25
CA PRO A 119 -32.97 -42.84 -11.09
C PRO A 119 -32.18 -43.34 -12.38
N PHE A 120 -30.93 -43.85 -12.16
CA PHE A 120 -30.08 -44.84 -12.90
C PHE A 120 -29.51 -44.47 -14.31
N LEU A 121 -28.25 -44.71 -14.72
CA LEU A 121 -27.45 -45.96 -14.73
C LEU A 121 -25.94 -45.71 -15.03
N CYS A 122 -25.15 -46.78 -14.97
CA CYS A 122 -23.70 -46.93 -14.81
C CYS A 122 -22.92 -47.17 -16.15
N GLN A 123 -21.65 -46.73 -16.25
CA GLN A 123 -20.42 -47.51 -16.64
C GLN A 123 -19.32 -46.78 -17.46
N ARG A 124 -18.11 -46.83 -16.88
CA ARG A 124 -16.74 -47.16 -17.40
C ARG A 124 -16.02 -46.35 -18.52
N ARG A 125 -14.72 -46.09 -18.21
CA ARG A 125 -13.56 -45.67 -19.06
C ARG A 125 -13.19 -46.71 -20.13
N PRO A 126 -12.32 -46.41 -21.14
CA PRO A 126 -10.83 -46.45 -21.02
C PRO A 126 -10.09 -45.27 -21.74
N THR A 127 -9.01 -44.66 -21.19
CA THR A 127 -7.54 -44.87 -21.38
C THR A 127 -6.92 -44.58 -22.77
N ALA A 128 -5.79 -43.83 -22.73
CA ALA A 128 -4.87 -43.35 -23.79
C ALA A 128 -4.21 -44.44 -24.67
N PRO A 129 -3.45 -44.10 -25.75
CA PRO A 129 -1.99 -43.76 -25.70
C PRO A 129 -1.60 -42.60 -26.67
N SER A 130 -0.51 -41.81 -26.59
CA SER A 130 0.95 -41.97 -26.43
C SER A 130 1.78 -42.14 -27.74
N TRP A 131 2.70 -41.17 -27.96
CA TRP A 131 4.04 -41.22 -28.61
C TRP A 131 4.29 -41.04 -30.14
N GLN A 132 5.07 -39.98 -30.42
CA GLN A 132 6.30 -39.85 -31.25
C GLN A 132 6.32 -39.80 -32.80
N ALA A 133 6.83 -38.64 -33.27
CA ALA A 133 7.92 -38.40 -34.26
C ALA A 133 7.86 -38.97 -35.68
N SER A 134 8.01 -38.08 -36.69
CA SER A 134 9.11 -38.00 -37.69
C SER A 134 8.73 -37.13 -38.91
N ARG A 135 9.60 -36.21 -39.33
CA ARG A 135 9.64 -35.56 -40.67
C ARG A 135 10.27 -36.56 -41.71
N PRO A 136 10.59 -36.24 -42.99
CA PRO A 136 10.38 -35.04 -43.85
C PRO A 136 10.05 -35.28 -45.37
N LEU A 137 9.89 -34.16 -46.11
CA LEU A 137 10.29 -33.84 -47.51
C LEU A 137 9.73 -34.55 -48.79
N SER A 138 9.07 -33.71 -49.61
CA SER A 138 9.42 -33.35 -51.02
C SER A 138 8.97 -34.11 -52.29
N LEU A 139 8.42 -33.28 -53.21
CA LEU A 139 8.65 -33.17 -54.68
C LEU A 139 7.84 -33.98 -55.71
N LEU A 140 7.18 -33.19 -56.59
CA LEU A 140 7.04 -33.28 -58.06
C LEU A 140 6.23 -34.43 -58.72
N ALA A 141 5.18 -34.06 -59.48
CA ALA A 141 5.18 -33.97 -60.96
C ALA A 141 3.78 -34.17 -61.58
N LEU A 142 3.43 -33.33 -62.57
CA LEU A 142 2.27 -33.40 -63.47
C LEU A 142 2.43 -34.49 -64.55
N PRO A 143 1.41 -34.84 -65.37
CA PRO A 143 1.24 -34.14 -66.67
C PRO A 143 -0.19 -34.07 -67.31
N ALA A 144 -0.32 -33.05 -68.19
CA ALA A 144 -0.94 -32.99 -69.54
C ALA A 144 -2.47 -33.09 -69.80
N GLY A 145 -2.97 -32.13 -70.62
CA GLY A 145 -4.34 -31.91 -71.14
C GLY A 145 -4.74 -32.78 -72.35
N PRO A 146 -5.46 -32.31 -73.43
CA PRO A 146 -5.68 -30.92 -73.90
C PRO A 146 -7.07 -30.61 -74.60
N MET A 147 -7.13 -29.43 -75.25
CA MET A 147 -7.99 -28.96 -76.38
C MET A 147 -9.35 -28.30 -76.06
N LEU A 148 -9.83 -27.23 -76.71
CA LEU A 148 -9.42 -26.36 -77.83
C LEU A 148 -10.45 -25.18 -77.88
N SER A 149 -10.07 -23.95 -78.27
CA SER A 149 -10.76 -23.08 -79.27
C SER A 149 -10.35 -21.60 -79.15
N LEU A 150 -10.36 -20.90 -80.30
CA LEU A 150 -9.59 -19.71 -80.69
C LEU A 150 -10.47 -18.47 -80.95
N VAL A 151 -10.00 -17.29 -80.46
CA VAL A 151 -9.91 -15.96 -81.15
C VAL A 151 -11.20 -15.10 -81.30
N PRO A 152 -11.18 -13.73 -81.38
CA PRO A 152 -10.05 -12.75 -81.38
C PRO A 152 -10.10 -11.59 -80.36
N LEU A 153 -8.91 -10.99 -80.18
CA LEU A 153 -8.64 -9.60 -79.77
C LEU A 153 -9.26 -8.58 -80.73
N SER A 154 -9.98 -7.58 -80.19
CA SER A 154 -9.91 -6.17 -80.65
C SER A 154 -10.94 -5.28 -79.93
N LEU A 155 -10.64 -4.79 -78.72
CA LEU A 155 -11.14 -3.51 -78.20
C LEU A 155 -10.49 -3.19 -76.84
N LEU A 156 -9.27 -2.65 -76.89
CA LEU A 156 -8.62 -1.96 -75.78
C LEU A 156 -8.44 -0.51 -76.24
N LEU A 157 -8.79 0.43 -75.36
CA LEU A 157 -8.65 1.89 -75.44
C LEU A 157 -9.85 2.64 -76.03
N LEU A 158 -10.78 3.10 -75.18
CA LEU A 158 -10.83 4.51 -74.71
C LEU A 158 -12.10 4.80 -73.88
N LEU A 159 -11.85 5.39 -72.69
CA LEU A 159 -12.65 6.37 -71.93
C LEU A 159 -13.79 5.91 -70.98
N ASP A 160 -13.46 6.12 -69.69
CA ASP A 160 -14.17 6.96 -68.72
C ASP A 160 -15.11 6.38 -67.64
N ILE A 161 -14.55 6.37 -66.42
CA ILE A 161 -15.00 7.09 -65.20
C ILE A 161 -16.46 6.88 -64.80
N HIS A 162 -16.67 6.13 -63.70
CA HIS A 162 -17.60 6.53 -62.64
C HIS A 162 -17.00 6.24 -61.27
N SER A 163 -16.89 7.30 -60.48
CA SER A 163 -16.30 7.42 -59.16
C SER A 163 -17.04 6.61 -58.10
N ALA A 164 -16.32 5.86 -57.28
CA ALA A 164 -16.82 5.43 -55.97
C ALA A 164 -16.55 6.56 -54.96
N PHE A 165 -17.61 7.09 -54.37
CA PHE A 165 -17.55 8.09 -53.29
C PHE A 165 -16.89 7.47 -52.05
N ALA A 166 -15.64 7.84 -51.77
CA ALA A 166 -15.11 7.77 -50.42
C ALA A 166 -15.57 9.01 -49.67
N VAL A 167 -16.34 8.84 -48.60
CA VAL A 167 -16.66 9.91 -47.66
C VAL A 167 -15.35 10.36 -47.01
N ARG A 168 -14.86 11.54 -47.41
CA ARG A 168 -13.84 12.27 -46.65
C ARG A 168 -14.56 12.99 -45.52
N VAL A 169 -14.43 12.48 -44.30
CA VAL A 169 -14.70 13.28 -43.10
C VAL A 169 -13.50 14.21 -42.91
N PRO A 170 -13.63 15.54 -43.00
CA PRO A 170 -12.55 16.44 -42.65
C PRO A 170 -12.37 16.41 -41.13
N VAL A 171 -11.38 15.66 -40.64
CA VAL A 171 -10.88 15.87 -39.28
C VAL A 171 -10.04 17.14 -39.35
N GLN A 172 -10.65 18.24 -38.92
CA GLN A 172 -9.96 19.49 -38.71
C GLN A 172 -9.18 19.35 -37.40
N GLY A 173 -7.91 18.90 -37.50
CA GLY A 173 -7.00 18.96 -36.38
C GLY A 173 -6.84 20.44 -36.00
N PHE A 174 -7.32 20.82 -34.83
CA PHE A 174 -6.97 22.11 -34.25
C PHE A 174 -5.49 22.04 -33.89
N PRO A 175 -4.60 22.84 -34.51
CA PRO A 175 -3.27 23.01 -33.95
C PRO A 175 -3.49 23.70 -32.59
N THR A 176 -3.17 23.00 -31.51
CA THR A 176 -2.97 23.64 -30.22
C THR A 176 -1.83 24.63 -30.39
N THR A 177 -2.19 25.89 -30.62
CA THR A 177 -1.28 27.03 -30.70
C THR A 177 -0.58 27.19 -29.36
N THR A 178 0.70 26.82 -29.35
CA THR A 178 1.82 27.57 -28.77
C THR A 178 1.55 28.36 -27.48
N LEU A 179 2.06 27.83 -26.37
CA LEU A 179 2.71 28.65 -25.34
C LEU A 179 4.10 28.05 -25.05
N ASP A 180 5.10 28.87 -25.36
CA ASP A 180 6.54 28.83 -25.04
C ASP A 180 7.33 27.51 -25.15
N THR A 181 7.72 27.17 -26.38
CA THR A 181 8.96 26.44 -26.65
C THR A 181 10.06 27.40 -27.09
N ARG A 182 10.79 27.95 -26.12
CA ARG A 182 12.18 28.42 -26.33
C ARG A 182 13.09 27.79 -25.30
N SER A 183 13.40 26.51 -25.52
CA SER A 183 14.65 25.81 -25.15
C SER A 183 14.46 24.28 -25.12
N GLN A 184 13.91 23.69 -26.19
CA GLN A 184 14.10 22.26 -26.41
C GLN A 184 14.98 22.10 -27.64
N ALA A 185 16.28 22.09 -27.38
CA ALA A 185 17.27 21.68 -28.35
C ALA A 185 17.03 20.19 -28.67
N LEU A 186 16.83 19.92 -29.97
CA LEU A 186 16.74 18.61 -30.62
C LEU A 186 17.30 17.43 -29.80
N HIS A 187 16.45 16.78 -29.03
CA HIS A 187 16.68 15.39 -28.63
C HIS A 187 16.25 14.49 -29.79
N ARG A 188 17.11 13.56 -30.17
CA ARG A 188 16.82 12.49 -31.12
C ARG A 188 15.46 11.90 -30.73
N ARG A 189 14.48 11.88 -31.65
CA ARG A 189 13.17 11.27 -31.41
C ARG A 189 13.38 9.81 -31.01
N ALA A 190 13.45 9.54 -29.70
CA ALA A 190 13.17 8.22 -29.17
C ALA A 190 11.77 7.86 -29.66
N GLN A 191 11.59 6.64 -30.16
CA GLN A 191 10.25 6.11 -30.38
C GLN A 191 9.61 6.04 -28.99
N VAL A 192 8.70 6.96 -28.68
CA VAL A 192 7.94 6.94 -27.44
C VAL A 192 6.98 5.76 -27.56
N ALA A 193 7.14 4.75 -26.69
CA ALA A 193 6.16 3.70 -26.49
C ALA A 193 5.25 4.10 -25.32
N GLY A 194 3.98 3.72 -25.40
CA GLY A 194 2.96 4.01 -24.42
C GLY A 194 2.74 5.50 -24.13
N ILE A 195 2.43 5.78 -22.87
CA ILE A 195 2.01 7.09 -22.37
C ILE A 195 3.26 7.89 -21.96
N PRO A 196 3.51 9.06 -22.59
CA PRO A 196 4.53 9.98 -22.09
C PRO A 196 4.11 10.53 -20.74
N ILE A 197 5.00 10.46 -19.77
CA ILE A 197 4.74 10.95 -18.41
C ILE A 197 5.39 12.31 -18.23
N ARG A 198 4.66 13.27 -17.67
CA ARG A 198 5.21 14.56 -17.27
C ARG A 198 5.81 14.47 -15.87
N ASN A 199 7.10 14.75 -15.76
CA ASN A 199 7.79 14.94 -14.49
C ASN A 199 7.55 16.35 -13.95
N SER A 200 6.99 16.45 -12.75
CA SER A 200 6.80 17.70 -12.02
C SER A 200 7.80 17.77 -10.86
N GLN A 201 8.93 18.44 -11.10
CA GLN A 201 9.96 18.72 -10.08
C GLN A 201 10.46 17.49 -9.32
N ASN A 202 10.50 16.32 -9.97
CA ASN A 202 10.88 15.04 -9.37
C ASN A 202 10.00 14.59 -8.19
N VAL A 203 8.84 15.21 -7.99
CA VAL A 203 7.92 14.90 -6.87
C VAL A 203 6.59 14.31 -7.32
N GLN A 204 6.25 14.40 -8.61
CA GLN A 204 5.05 13.79 -9.20
C GLN A 204 5.28 13.43 -10.66
N TYR A 205 4.68 12.31 -11.09
CA TYR A 205 4.72 11.80 -12.45
C TYR A 205 3.29 11.65 -12.97
N ILE A 206 2.97 12.41 -14.02
CA ILE A 206 1.60 12.68 -14.43
C ILE A 206 1.38 12.18 -15.87
N GLY A 207 0.44 11.26 -16.04
CA GLY A 207 -0.03 10.78 -17.34
C GLY A 207 -1.39 11.40 -17.70
N ASN A 208 -1.80 11.29 -18.96
CA ASN A 208 -3.14 11.69 -19.38
C ASN A 208 -4.04 10.47 -19.56
N ILE A 209 -5.25 10.55 -19.04
CA ILE A 209 -6.36 9.65 -19.37
C ILE A 209 -7.43 10.43 -20.14
N THR A 210 -8.29 9.73 -20.88
CA THR A 210 -9.52 10.31 -21.43
C THR A 210 -10.70 9.75 -20.66
N LEU A 211 -11.50 10.59 -20.01
CA LEU A 211 -12.68 10.16 -19.25
C LEU A 211 -13.91 10.87 -19.78
N GLY A 212 -14.92 10.10 -20.20
CA GLY A 212 -16.15 10.67 -20.76
C GLY A 212 -15.95 11.45 -22.07
N GLY A 213 -14.81 11.24 -22.75
CA GLY A 213 -14.39 11.96 -23.95
C GLY A 213 -13.58 13.23 -23.71
N SER A 214 -13.19 13.54 -22.47
CA SER A 214 -12.30 14.67 -22.14
C SER A 214 -10.99 14.21 -21.52
N PRO A 215 -9.85 14.88 -21.81
CA PRO A 215 -8.56 14.53 -21.23
C PRO A 215 -8.45 15.02 -19.78
N PHE A 216 -7.84 14.20 -18.91
CA PHE A 216 -7.53 14.54 -17.53
C PHE A 216 -6.08 14.15 -17.20
N PRO A 217 -5.24 15.10 -16.73
CA PRO A 217 -3.93 14.78 -16.18
C PRO A 217 -4.08 14.13 -14.80
N VAL A 218 -3.54 12.91 -14.65
CA VAL A 218 -3.63 12.12 -13.43
C VAL A 218 -2.25 11.68 -12.97
N VAL A 219 -2.04 11.63 -11.65
CA VAL A 219 -0.87 10.98 -11.06
C VAL A 219 -0.97 9.48 -11.30
N LEU A 220 0.11 8.87 -11.79
CA LEU A 220 0.22 7.43 -11.98
C LEU A 220 0.74 6.80 -10.68
N ASP A 221 -0.11 6.03 -10.00
CA ASP A 221 0.14 5.61 -8.61
C ASP A 221 0.03 4.09 -8.44
N THR A 222 1.17 3.40 -8.31
CA THR A 222 1.22 1.96 -8.00
C THR A 222 0.94 1.64 -6.53
N GLY A 223 0.92 2.64 -5.64
CA GLY A 223 0.63 2.49 -4.21
C GLY A 223 -0.87 2.50 -3.86
N SER A 224 -1.75 2.82 -4.80
CA SER A 224 -3.21 2.78 -4.59
C SER A 224 -3.97 2.17 -5.77
N SER A 225 -5.28 1.93 -5.61
CA SER A 225 -6.05 1.10 -6.56
C SER A 225 -7.28 1.79 -7.15
N ASP A 226 -7.71 2.93 -6.62
CA ASP A 226 -8.91 3.62 -7.10
C ASP A 226 -8.57 4.71 -8.13
N LEU A 227 -9.47 4.93 -9.10
CA LEU A 227 -9.44 6.09 -9.98
C LEU A 227 -10.30 7.21 -9.39
N TRP A 228 -9.75 8.41 -9.27
CA TRP A 228 -10.55 9.60 -8.94
C TRP A 228 -10.13 10.80 -9.77
N VAL A 229 -11.11 11.66 -10.07
CA VAL A 229 -10.92 12.88 -10.87
C VAL A 229 -11.72 14.02 -10.26
N ALA A 230 -11.10 15.18 -10.16
CA ALA A 230 -11.72 16.45 -9.84
C ALA A 230 -11.97 17.27 -11.12
N GLY A 231 -13.13 17.90 -11.21
CA GLY A 231 -13.52 18.73 -12.35
C GLY A 231 -14.83 18.28 -12.98
N ASN A 232 -15.06 18.70 -14.24
CA ASN A 232 -16.28 18.38 -14.98
C ASN A 232 -16.02 17.25 -15.98
N VAL A 233 -16.56 16.05 -15.72
CA VAL A 233 -16.43 14.89 -16.60
C VAL A 233 -17.69 14.76 -17.47
N PRO A 234 -17.60 14.92 -18.80
CA PRO A 234 -18.77 14.76 -19.68
C PRO A 234 -19.27 13.31 -19.69
N ASN A 235 -20.54 13.11 -20.06
CA ASN A 235 -21.13 11.77 -20.23
C ASN A 235 -21.01 10.84 -19.01
N THR A 236 -20.77 11.41 -17.83
CA THR A 236 -20.65 10.67 -16.58
C THR A 236 -22.02 10.29 -16.03
N GLN A 237 -22.13 9.11 -15.42
CA GLN A 237 -23.35 8.60 -14.81
C GLN A 237 -23.12 8.33 -13.33
N ASP A 238 -23.88 9.01 -12.46
CA ASP A 238 -23.78 8.84 -11.00
C ASP A 238 -24.33 7.45 -10.59
N ALA A 239 -23.53 6.70 -9.82
CA ALA A 239 -23.90 5.39 -9.30
C ALA A 239 -24.76 5.48 -8.01
N GLY A 240 -24.97 6.67 -7.48
CA GLY A 240 -25.74 6.94 -6.26
C GLY A 240 -25.04 6.51 -4.96
N LYS A 241 -23.72 6.31 -5.00
CA LYS A 241 -22.90 5.86 -3.85
C LYS A 241 -21.76 6.83 -3.60
N THR A 242 -21.65 7.36 -2.39
CA THR A 242 -20.53 8.21 -1.96
C THR A 242 -19.47 7.39 -1.25
N ILE A 243 -18.21 7.63 -1.57
CA ILE A 243 -17.06 7.06 -0.86
C ILE A 243 -16.04 8.15 -0.51
N GLN A 244 -15.08 7.78 0.33
CA GLN A 244 -13.95 8.61 0.72
C GLN A 244 -12.68 7.78 0.64
N LEU A 245 -11.71 8.27 -0.11
CA LEU A 245 -10.37 7.72 -0.22
C LEU A 245 -9.42 8.59 0.58
N SER A 246 -8.58 7.96 1.42
CA SER A 246 -7.63 8.68 2.27
C SER A 246 -6.23 8.53 1.70
N TYR A 247 -5.55 9.65 1.47
CA TYR A 247 -4.18 9.71 0.98
C TYR A 247 -3.31 10.51 1.94
N ALA A 248 -1.98 10.38 1.81
CA ALA A 248 -1.03 11.13 2.63
C ALA A 248 -1.22 12.67 2.50
N ILE A 249 -1.68 13.14 1.34
CA ILE A 249 -1.85 14.57 1.03
C ILE A 249 -3.27 15.10 1.27
N GLY A 250 -4.25 14.26 1.63
CA GLY A 250 -5.64 14.70 1.76
C GLY A 250 -6.66 13.59 1.55
N GLN A 251 -7.91 13.97 1.27
CA GLN A 251 -9.01 13.03 1.12
C GLN A 251 -9.77 13.28 -0.18
N ALA A 252 -9.79 12.30 -1.08
CA ALA A 252 -10.66 12.33 -2.24
C ALA A 252 -12.04 11.82 -1.83
N LYS A 253 -12.99 12.74 -1.62
CA LYS A 253 -14.36 12.42 -1.25
C LYS A 253 -15.31 12.80 -2.37
N GLY A 254 -16.18 11.86 -2.75
CA GLY A 254 -17.06 12.06 -3.88
C GLY A 254 -18.01 10.90 -4.13
N ASN A 255 -18.84 11.06 -5.16
CA ASN A 255 -19.70 9.99 -5.65
C ASN A 255 -18.93 9.08 -6.60
N ILE A 256 -19.23 7.79 -6.54
CA ILE A 256 -18.83 6.83 -7.56
C ILE A 256 -19.67 7.14 -8.81
N ASN A 257 -18.98 7.36 -9.92
CA ASN A 257 -19.57 7.57 -11.22
C ASN A 257 -19.00 6.58 -12.24
N TYR A 258 -19.71 6.41 -13.35
CA TYR A 258 -19.25 5.65 -14.51
C TYR A 258 -19.03 6.56 -15.71
N ALA A 259 -17.94 6.34 -16.43
CA ALA A 259 -17.70 6.97 -17.73
C ALA A 259 -16.87 6.01 -18.62
N SER A 260 -16.85 6.26 -19.93
CA SER A 260 -15.89 5.58 -20.81
C SER A 260 -14.48 6.11 -20.52
N LEU A 261 -13.54 5.21 -20.25
CA LEU A 261 -12.13 5.49 -19.98
C LEU A 261 -11.31 5.12 -21.21
N GLY A 262 -10.51 6.06 -21.73
CA GLY A 262 -9.37 5.79 -22.58
C GLY A 262 -8.08 5.91 -21.80
N PHE A 263 -7.22 4.91 -21.87
CA PHE A 263 -5.90 4.90 -21.23
C PHE A 263 -4.90 4.18 -22.15
N ASP A 264 -3.86 4.90 -22.56
CA ASP A 264 -3.02 4.50 -23.70
C ASP A 264 -3.85 4.22 -24.97
N ASN A 265 -3.66 3.08 -25.61
CA ASN A 265 -4.44 2.58 -26.75
C ASN A 265 -5.68 1.78 -26.32
N PHE A 266 -5.94 1.62 -25.02
CA PHE A 266 -7.08 0.87 -24.49
C PHE A 266 -8.29 1.78 -24.25
N THR A 267 -9.48 1.20 -24.41
CA THR A 267 -10.74 1.84 -24.05
C THR A 267 -11.60 0.87 -23.27
N VAL A 268 -12.07 1.30 -22.10
CA VAL A 268 -12.95 0.55 -21.20
C VAL A 268 -14.25 1.33 -21.03
N ASP A 269 -15.37 0.72 -21.38
CA ASP A 269 -16.67 1.32 -21.13
C ASP A 269 -17.11 1.15 -19.68
N LYS A 270 -17.89 2.13 -19.19
CA LYS A 270 -18.42 2.15 -17.82
C LYS A 270 -17.35 1.91 -16.73
N GLN A 271 -16.16 2.50 -16.88
CA GLN A 271 -15.17 2.50 -15.80
C GLN A 271 -15.74 3.27 -14.60
N ALA A 272 -15.78 2.60 -13.44
CA ALA A 272 -16.08 3.28 -12.18
C ALA A 272 -14.91 4.16 -11.72
N TYR A 273 -15.23 5.34 -11.19
CA TYR A 273 -14.28 6.28 -10.60
C TYR A 273 -14.96 7.17 -9.56
N VAL A 274 -14.19 7.84 -8.70
CA VAL A 274 -14.73 8.86 -7.79
C VAL A 274 -14.69 10.24 -8.44
N LEU A 275 -15.85 10.88 -8.57
CA LEU A 275 -15.95 12.29 -8.94
C LEU A 275 -15.78 13.17 -7.70
N VAL A 276 -14.62 13.82 -7.59
CA VAL A 276 -14.27 14.69 -6.45
C VAL A 276 -14.70 16.12 -6.74
N THR A 277 -15.67 16.61 -5.97
CA THR A 277 -16.17 17.99 -6.10
C THR A 277 -15.51 18.97 -5.13
N ASP A 278 -14.87 18.46 -4.08
CA ASP A 278 -14.19 19.26 -3.06
C ASP A 278 -12.73 18.80 -2.92
N THR A 279 -11.81 19.66 -3.34
CA THR A 279 -10.36 19.44 -3.26
C THR A 279 -9.72 20.21 -2.10
N SER A 280 -10.52 20.86 -1.22
CA SER A 280 -10.01 21.68 -0.12
C SER A 280 -9.33 20.86 1.00
N THR A 281 -9.55 19.55 1.02
CA THR A 281 -8.92 18.62 1.95
C THR A 281 -7.45 18.33 1.59
N PHE A 282 -7.05 18.59 0.34
CA PHE A 282 -5.66 18.39 -0.09
C PHE A 282 -4.75 19.47 0.49
N SER A 283 -3.58 19.07 0.97
CA SER A 283 -2.59 19.98 1.55
C SER A 283 -1.97 20.94 0.54
N THR A 284 -2.13 20.65 -0.76
CA THR A 284 -1.62 21.46 -1.87
C THR A 284 -2.73 21.72 -2.90
N ASN A 285 -2.57 22.80 -3.67
CA ASN A 285 -3.41 23.03 -4.82
C ASN A 285 -3.01 22.09 -5.96
N ILE A 286 -3.71 20.97 -6.09
CA ILE A 286 -3.43 19.91 -7.06
C ILE A 286 -3.43 20.42 -8.52
N GLN A 287 -4.33 21.36 -8.83
CA GLN A 287 -4.43 21.95 -10.17
C GLN A 287 -3.23 22.85 -10.48
N ALA A 288 -2.73 23.58 -9.49
CA ALA A 288 -1.50 24.36 -9.62
C ALA A 288 -0.25 23.47 -9.78
N GLN A 289 -0.30 22.23 -9.29
CA GLN A 289 0.72 21.19 -9.53
C GLN A 289 0.52 20.48 -10.88
N GLY A 290 -0.55 20.81 -11.60
CA GLY A 290 -0.81 20.41 -12.98
C GLY A 290 -1.54 19.09 -13.16
N TYR A 291 -2.14 18.54 -12.10
CA TYR A 291 -2.99 17.34 -12.19
C TYR A 291 -4.39 17.61 -11.63
N SER A 292 -5.34 16.80 -12.09
CA SER A 292 -6.74 16.89 -11.70
C SER A 292 -7.27 15.58 -11.15
N GLY A 293 -6.44 14.54 -11.03
CA GLY A 293 -6.84 13.26 -10.49
C GLY A 293 -5.66 12.34 -10.22
N LEU A 294 -5.98 11.10 -9.90
CA LEU A 294 -5.03 10.03 -9.70
C LEU A 294 -5.65 8.75 -10.24
N ILE A 295 -4.82 7.94 -10.90
CA ILE A 295 -5.18 6.59 -11.34
C ILE A 295 -4.38 5.59 -10.51
N GLY A 296 -5.10 4.81 -9.70
CA GLY A 296 -4.53 3.70 -8.96
C GLY A 296 -4.16 2.55 -9.90
N LEU A 297 -2.94 2.05 -9.75
CA LEU A 297 -2.31 0.97 -10.51
C LEU A 297 -1.94 -0.22 -9.60
N GLY A 298 -2.46 -0.22 -8.37
CA GLY A 298 -2.32 -1.26 -7.36
C GLY A 298 -3.17 -2.50 -7.62
N PRO A 299 -3.04 -3.53 -6.76
CA PRO A 299 -3.91 -4.72 -6.80
C PRO A 299 -5.38 -4.36 -6.53
N ASN A 300 -6.30 -4.96 -7.30
CA ASN A 300 -7.74 -4.63 -7.23
C ASN A 300 -8.37 -4.79 -5.83
N SER A 301 -7.83 -5.68 -4.99
CA SER A 301 -8.26 -5.87 -3.59
C SER A 301 -8.18 -4.60 -2.75
N GLY A 302 -7.24 -3.69 -3.07
CA GLY A 302 -7.07 -2.41 -2.38
C GLY A 302 -8.05 -1.31 -2.83
N SER A 303 -8.93 -1.58 -3.81
CA SER A 303 -9.90 -0.59 -4.29
C SER A 303 -11.12 -0.51 -3.38
N VAL A 304 -11.40 0.69 -2.87
CA VAL A 304 -12.63 0.96 -2.10
C VAL A 304 -13.86 0.96 -3.01
N ILE A 305 -13.72 1.35 -4.28
CA ILE A 305 -14.79 1.27 -5.29
C ILE A 305 -15.20 -0.20 -5.47
N TYR A 306 -14.22 -1.08 -5.73
CA TYR A 306 -14.43 -2.52 -5.89
C TYR A 306 -15.09 -3.16 -4.66
N GLN A 307 -14.64 -2.82 -3.46
CA GLN A 307 -15.26 -3.30 -2.22
C GLN A 307 -16.72 -2.81 -2.02
N LYS A 308 -17.12 -1.72 -2.68
CA LYS A 308 -18.44 -1.09 -2.52
C LYS A 308 -19.43 -1.46 -3.62
N VAL A 309 -18.95 -1.88 -4.78
CA VAL A 309 -19.74 -2.19 -5.97
C VAL A 309 -19.37 -3.60 -6.43
N ASP A 310 -20.31 -4.53 -6.24
CA ASP A 310 -20.17 -5.95 -6.60
C ASP A 310 -20.50 -6.16 -8.10
N ASP A 311 -19.70 -5.54 -8.98
CA ASP A 311 -19.81 -5.64 -10.44
C ASP A 311 -18.45 -5.38 -11.07
N HIS A 312 -18.15 -6.05 -12.20
CA HIS A 312 -16.87 -5.89 -12.91
C HIS A 312 -16.58 -4.45 -13.35
N SER A 313 -17.57 -3.58 -13.50
CA SER A 313 -17.34 -2.14 -13.77
C SER A 313 -16.60 -1.41 -12.64
N ALA A 314 -16.57 -1.99 -11.44
CA ALA A 314 -15.89 -1.49 -10.26
C ALA A 314 -14.42 -1.90 -10.16
N ASP A 315 -13.98 -2.86 -11.00
CA ASP A 315 -12.57 -3.22 -11.08
C ASP A 315 -11.74 -1.98 -11.45
N ASN A 316 -10.54 -1.90 -10.90
CA ASN A 316 -9.64 -0.80 -11.20
C ASN A 316 -9.26 -0.78 -12.71
N PRO A 317 -8.79 0.36 -13.23
CA PRO A 317 -8.55 0.51 -14.67
C PRO A 317 -7.70 -0.58 -15.32
N LEU A 318 -6.61 -1.02 -14.68
CA LEU A 318 -5.74 -2.06 -15.26
C LEU A 318 -6.41 -3.43 -15.27
N PHE A 319 -7.12 -3.80 -14.20
CA PHE A 319 -7.84 -5.07 -14.15
C PHE A 319 -9.00 -5.11 -15.16
N ARG A 320 -9.65 -3.97 -15.43
CA ARG A 320 -10.64 -3.84 -16.52
C ARG A 320 -9.99 -4.04 -17.89
N ILE A 321 -8.87 -3.36 -18.14
CA ILE A 321 -8.12 -3.47 -19.40
C ILE A 321 -7.70 -4.92 -19.65
N PHE A 322 -7.01 -5.55 -18.70
CA PHE A 322 -6.52 -6.92 -18.85
C PHE A 322 -7.64 -7.97 -18.88
N GLY A 323 -8.74 -7.74 -18.17
CA GLY A 323 -9.91 -8.64 -18.20
C GLY A 323 -10.67 -8.61 -19.53
N GLU A 324 -10.72 -7.46 -20.19
CA GLU A 324 -11.41 -7.25 -21.47
C GLU A 324 -10.52 -7.55 -22.68
N ASP A 325 -9.23 -7.18 -22.65
CA ASP A 325 -8.24 -7.50 -23.69
C ASP A 325 -7.41 -8.73 -23.35
N LYS A 326 -8.00 -9.90 -23.64
CA LYS A 326 -7.37 -11.21 -23.42
C LYS A 326 -6.24 -11.56 -24.40
N THR A 327 -5.87 -10.66 -25.31
CA THR A 327 -4.81 -10.92 -26.31
C THR A 327 -3.45 -10.39 -25.89
N SER A 328 -3.42 -9.58 -24.83
CA SER A 328 -2.24 -8.92 -24.31
C SER A 328 -1.66 -9.64 -23.08
N GLN A 329 -0.38 -9.42 -22.79
CA GLN A 329 0.23 -9.86 -21.52
C GLN A 329 -0.17 -8.88 -20.42
N ASN A 330 -0.44 -9.37 -19.21
CA ASN A 330 -1.00 -8.57 -18.12
C ASN A 330 0.09 -7.88 -17.29
N TYR A 331 0.87 -6.99 -17.90
CA TYR A 331 1.89 -6.24 -17.18
C TYR A 331 1.87 -4.76 -17.54
N ILE A 332 2.44 -3.96 -16.66
CA ILE A 332 2.79 -2.56 -16.91
C ILE A 332 4.29 -2.38 -16.80
N SER A 333 4.83 -1.34 -17.43
CA SER A 333 6.20 -0.91 -17.18
C SER A 333 6.29 0.59 -16.92
N VAL A 334 7.20 0.97 -16.02
CA VAL A 334 7.34 2.33 -15.50
C VAL A 334 8.81 2.74 -15.60
N LEU A 335 9.07 3.76 -16.43
CA LEU A 335 10.35 4.45 -16.54
C LEU A 335 10.16 5.90 -16.08
N LEU A 336 10.90 6.32 -15.06
CA LEU A 336 10.82 7.69 -14.53
C LEU A 336 12.12 8.45 -14.87
N ASP A 337 12.00 9.59 -15.55
CA ASP A 337 13.13 10.48 -15.82
C ASP A 337 13.49 11.35 -14.61
N ARG A 338 14.72 11.88 -14.59
CA ARG A 338 15.19 12.82 -13.57
C ARG A 338 15.32 14.24 -14.12
N GLN A 339 14.53 15.17 -13.58
CA GLN A 339 14.67 16.59 -13.88
C GLN A 339 15.93 17.16 -13.22
N GLY A 340 16.72 17.92 -13.98
CA GLY A 340 17.95 18.55 -13.49
C GLY A 340 19.20 17.67 -13.60
N ASP A 341 19.07 16.50 -14.20
CA ASP A 341 20.17 15.62 -14.58
C ASP A 341 20.78 16.09 -15.92
N PRO A 342 22.08 16.45 -15.99
CA PRO A 342 22.72 16.95 -17.20
C PRO A 342 22.87 15.92 -18.33
N THR A 343 22.87 14.62 -18.03
CA THR A 343 23.13 13.57 -19.02
C THR A 343 21.93 12.66 -19.29
N GLU A 344 20.80 12.91 -18.62
CA GLU A 344 19.56 12.18 -18.83
C GLU A 344 19.15 12.18 -20.30
N SER A 345 18.94 10.98 -20.84
CA SER A 345 18.80 10.75 -22.28
C SER A 345 17.42 10.26 -22.69
N TYR A 346 16.55 10.00 -21.72
CA TYR A 346 15.17 9.55 -21.92
C TYR A 346 14.20 10.44 -21.14
N THR A 347 12.93 10.39 -21.54
CA THR A 347 11.81 10.97 -20.81
C THR A 347 11.00 9.87 -20.14
N GLY A 348 10.29 10.19 -19.07
CA GLY A 348 9.44 9.24 -18.37
C GLY A 348 8.37 8.64 -19.28
N GLN A 349 8.19 7.33 -19.17
CA GLN A 349 7.27 6.54 -19.99
C GLN A 349 6.55 5.51 -19.14
N PHE A 350 5.25 5.38 -19.37
CA PHE A 350 4.40 4.35 -18.78
C PHE A 350 3.82 3.53 -19.91
N THR A 351 3.87 2.21 -19.80
CA THR A 351 3.35 1.32 -20.83
C THR A 351 2.43 0.26 -20.24
N ILE A 352 1.49 -0.21 -21.06
CA ILE A 352 0.60 -1.32 -20.75
C ILE A 352 0.87 -2.42 -21.78
N SER A 353 1.23 -3.61 -21.30
CA SER A 353 1.51 -4.80 -22.13
C SER A 353 2.63 -4.66 -23.16
N GLU A 354 3.48 -3.64 -23.02
CA GLU A 354 4.65 -3.42 -23.89
C GLU A 354 5.86 -2.91 -23.10
N LEU A 355 7.05 -3.02 -23.70
CA LEU A 355 8.30 -2.53 -23.13
C LEU A 355 8.71 -1.21 -23.76
N VAL A 356 9.44 -0.39 -23.00
CA VAL A 356 10.08 0.82 -23.55
C VAL A 356 11.25 0.39 -24.46
N PRO A 357 11.30 0.86 -25.73
CA PRO A 357 12.38 0.52 -26.66
C PRO A 357 13.77 0.85 -26.10
N GLY A 358 14.69 -0.10 -26.19
CA GLY A 358 16.05 0.01 -25.64
C GLY A 358 16.22 -0.53 -24.21
N PHE A 359 15.12 -0.89 -23.54
CA PHE A 359 15.13 -1.45 -22.19
C PHE A 359 14.68 -2.92 -22.13
N GLU A 360 14.73 -3.64 -23.25
CA GLU A 360 14.24 -5.02 -23.39
C GLU A 360 14.99 -6.03 -22.50
N ASN A 361 16.20 -5.66 -22.06
CA ASN A 361 17.01 -6.38 -21.06
C ASN A 361 16.22 -6.67 -19.79
N ILE A 362 15.23 -5.85 -19.41
CA ILE A 362 14.41 -6.09 -18.21
C ILE A 362 13.85 -7.53 -18.14
N THR A 363 13.54 -8.13 -19.28
CA THR A 363 13.02 -9.51 -19.38
C THR A 363 14.00 -10.57 -18.90
N SER A 364 15.31 -10.26 -18.88
CA SER A 364 16.38 -11.13 -18.38
C SER A 364 16.68 -10.92 -16.88
N GLN A 365 16.05 -9.93 -16.24
CA GLN A 365 16.24 -9.66 -14.82
C GLN A 365 15.53 -10.72 -13.96
N PRO A 366 15.93 -10.93 -12.70
CA PRO A 366 15.23 -11.85 -11.81
C PRO A 366 13.76 -11.48 -11.64
N LYS A 367 12.88 -12.49 -11.73
CA LYS A 367 11.46 -12.34 -11.38
C LYS A 367 11.32 -12.38 -9.85
N LEU A 368 10.95 -11.25 -9.27
CA LEU A 368 10.68 -11.11 -7.84
C LEU A 368 9.18 -11.36 -7.63
N THR A 369 8.82 -12.57 -7.21
CA THR A 369 7.42 -12.90 -6.89
C THR A 369 6.87 -11.91 -5.88
N ILE A 370 5.67 -11.39 -6.15
CA ILE A 370 4.97 -10.52 -5.21
C ILE A 370 4.73 -11.31 -3.94
N LYS A 371 5.11 -10.72 -2.80
CA LYS A 371 4.90 -11.37 -1.51
C LYS A 371 3.41 -11.37 -1.19
N ASP A 372 2.85 -12.56 -1.02
CA ASP A 372 1.66 -12.73 -0.19
C ASP A 372 2.10 -12.37 1.23
N VAL A 373 1.81 -11.14 1.65
CA VAL A 373 2.05 -10.72 3.02
C VAL A 373 1.02 -11.47 3.84
N PRO A 374 1.41 -12.38 4.76
CA PRO A 374 0.47 -13.02 5.66
C PRO A 374 0.06 -11.96 6.68
N THR A 375 -0.85 -11.10 6.28
CA THR A 375 -1.39 -10.03 7.10
C THR A 375 -2.25 -10.62 8.22
N LEU A 376 -2.52 -9.80 9.23
CA LEU A 376 -3.60 -10.05 10.18
C LEU A 376 -4.98 -9.76 9.54
N THR A 377 -4.99 -9.12 8.36
CA THR A 377 -6.16 -8.65 7.61
C THR A 377 -5.90 -8.79 6.11
N ASP A 378 -6.67 -9.59 5.38
CA ASP A 378 -6.55 -9.85 3.92
C ASP A 378 -6.77 -8.61 3.02
N ALA A 379 -6.69 -7.38 3.56
CA ALA A 379 -7.23 -6.16 2.97
C ALA A 379 -6.26 -5.40 2.04
N ASP A 380 -4.94 -5.50 2.23
CA ASP A 380 -4.01 -4.51 1.68
C ASP A 380 -2.82 -5.15 0.93
N GLN A 381 -3.12 -5.89 -0.14
CA GLN A 381 -2.09 -6.38 -1.07
C GLN A 381 -1.45 -5.20 -1.81
N HIS A 382 -0.11 -5.12 -1.78
CA HIS A 382 0.70 -4.13 -2.48
C HIS A 382 1.67 -4.81 -3.46
N TRP A 383 2.32 -4.02 -4.32
CA TRP A 383 3.47 -4.48 -5.11
C TRP A 383 4.72 -4.62 -4.23
N ALA A 384 4.68 -5.62 -3.35
CA ALA A 384 5.68 -5.85 -2.33
C ALA A 384 6.65 -6.96 -2.74
N VAL A 385 7.95 -6.68 -2.67
CA VAL A 385 9.04 -7.62 -2.95
C VAL A 385 10.00 -7.72 -1.76
N LEU A 386 10.79 -8.79 -1.71
CA LEU A 386 11.82 -8.95 -0.69
C LEU A 386 13.15 -8.41 -1.21
N THR A 387 13.87 -7.70 -0.34
CA THR A 387 15.30 -7.46 -0.54
C THR A 387 16.08 -8.78 -0.47
N ASP A 388 17.32 -8.75 -0.92
CA ASP A 388 18.29 -9.77 -0.54
C ASP A 388 18.63 -9.68 0.95
N GLU A 389 19.31 -10.72 1.46
CA GLU A 389 19.88 -10.66 2.80
C GLU A 389 20.88 -9.52 2.87
N TYR A 390 20.76 -8.65 3.87
CA TYR A 390 21.59 -7.45 3.97
C TYR A 390 21.53 -6.58 2.71
N GLY A 391 20.34 -6.51 2.10
CA GLY A 391 20.14 -5.89 0.79
C GLY A 391 20.25 -4.36 0.74
N VAL A 392 20.86 -3.71 1.74
CA VAL A 392 21.07 -2.25 1.77
C VAL A 392 22.51 -1.95 2.18
N ILE A 393 23.23 -1.24 1.30
CA ILE A 393 24.57 -0.72 1.54
C ILE A 393 24.46 0.79 1.74
N GLY A 394 25.00 1.27 2.86
CA GLY A 394 24.97 2.67 3.28
C GLY A 394 26.05 3.53 2.62
N PRO A 395 26.04 4.84 2.93
CA PRO A 395 26.93 5.83 2.31
C PRO A 395 28.41 5.69 2.68
N ASP A 396 28.72 4.87 3.68
CA ASP A 396 30.08 4.50 4.06
C ASP A 396 30.57 3.19 3.41
N GLY A 397 29.74 2.55 2.58
CA GLY A 397 30.04 1.28 1.93
C GLY A 397 29.77 0.05 2.80
N GLU A 398 29.29 0.24 4.03
CA GLU A 398 28.94 -0.84 4.95
C GLU A 398 27.46 -1.23 4.83
N ILE A 399 27.13 -2.43 5.31
CA ILE A 399 25.75 -2.91 5.34
C ILE A 399 24.96 -2.16 6.41
N ILE A 400 23.77 -1.65 6.04
CA ILE A 400 22.79 -1.16 7.01
C ILE A 400 21.97 -2.36 7.51
N GLN A 401 22.16 -2.74 8.78
CA GLN A 401 21.50 -3.90 9.37
C GLN A 401 20.19 -3.50 10.02
N ILE A 402 19.07 -3.96 9.45
CA ILE A 402 17.72 -3.74 9.97
C ILE A 402 17.00 -5.08 10.07
N ASP A 403 16.31 -5.29 11.18
CA ASP A 403 15.38 -6.41 11.35
C ASP A 403 13.99 -6.02 10.85
N SER A 404 13.38 -6.89 10.03
CA SER A 404 12.02 -6.69 9.54
C SER A 404 11.01 -6.72 10.68
N ILE A 405 10.05 -5.79 10.62
CA ILE A 405 8.87 -5.78 11.51
C ILE A 405 7.75 -6.68 10.99
N VAL A 406 7.86 -7.15 9.74
CA VAL A 406 6.84 -7.97 9.07
C VAL A 406 6.95 -9.43 9.51
N PRO A 407 5.84 -10.07 9.95
CA PRO A 407 5.87 -11.47 10.36
C PRO A 407 6.32 -12.43 9.25
N ARG A 408 7.08 -13.46 9.63
CA ARG A 408 7.47 -14.60 8.75
C ARG A 408 8.35 -14.20 7.55
N VAL A 409 8.96 -13.03 7.59
CA VAL A 409 10.04 -12.65 6.66
C VAL A 409 11.32 -13.38 7.07
N PRO A 410 12.08 -13.95 6.12
CA PRO A 410 13.40 -14.53 6.41
C PRO A 410 14.32 -13.51 7.08
N ALA A 411 15.18 -13.96 7.99
CA ALA A 411 16.09 -13.07 8.70
C ALA A 411 16.92 -12.20 7.74
N LYS A 412 17.15 -10.93 8.11
CA LYS A 412 17.98 -9.95 7.37
C LYS A 412 17.44 -9.55 5.99
N LYS A 413 16.20 -9.92 5.66
CA LYS A 413 15.46 -9.41 4.50
C LYS A 413 14.41 -8.42 4.95
N LEU A 414 14.06 -7.51 4.06
CA LEU A 414 13.03 -6.50 4.27
C LEU A 414 11.96 -6.62 3.18
N VAL A 415 10.73 -6.25 3.52
CA VAL A 415 9.61 -6.14 2.59
C VAL A 415 9.54 -4.71 2.08
N ALA A 416 9.72 -4.55 0.78
CA ALA A 416 9.75 -3.26 0.09
C ALA A 416 8.56 -3.15 -0.87
N VAL A 417 7.71 -2.14 -0.68
CA VAL A 417 6.61 -1.79 -1.58
C VAL A 417 7.12 -0.86 -2.67
N LEU A 418 6.79 -1.12 -3.95
CA LEU A 418 7.10 -0.20 -5.05
C LEU A 418 5.93 0.76 -5.30
N ASP A 419 6.18 2.05 -5.09
CA ASP A 419 5.12 3.06 -5.08
C ASP A 419 5.51 4.30 -5.92
N SER A 420 4.97 4.38 -7.13
CA SER A 420 5.17 5.54 -8.01
C SER A 420 4.38 6.78 -7.58
N GLY A 421 3.42 6.65 -6.67
CA GLY A 421 2.65 7.76 -6.08
C GLY A 421 3.33 8.41 -4.88
N PHE A 422 4.39 7.80 -4.33
CA PHE A 422 5.11 8.33 -3.18
C PHE A 422 6.39 9.06 -3.57
N SER A 423 6.47 10.38 -3.31
CA SER A 423 7.61 11.21 -3.73
C SER A 423 8.93 10.81 -3.06
N PHE A 424 8.91 10.62 -1.75
CA PHE A 424 10.09 10.35 -0.91
C PHE A 424 10.03 8.94 -0.33
N PRO A 425 10.91 8.01 -0.73
CA PRO A 425 10.98 6.69 -0.13
C PRO A 425 10.89 6.73 1.40
N GLN A 426 10.08 5.85 1.96
CA GLN A 426 9.92 5.69 3.40
C GLN A 426 10.70 4.46 3.85
N VAL A 427 11.60 4.64 4.80
CA VAL A 427 12.48 3.59 5.30
C VAL A 427 12.40 3.47 6.82
N PRO A 428 12.85 2.35 7.42
CA PRO A 428 12.99 2.25 8.87
C PRO A 428 13.78 3.42 9.42
N ARG A 429 13.38 3.92 10.59
CA ARG A 429 14.00 5.09 11.21
C ARG A 429 15.52 4.97 11.32
N GLU A 430 15.97 3.83 11.84
CA GLU A 430 17.39 3.48 11.96
C GLU A 430 18.12 3.48 10.62
N MET A 431 17.44 3.13 9.52
CA MET A 431 18.02 3.20 8.18
C MET A 431 18.19 4.65 7.72
N SER A 432 17.20 5.52 7.95
CA SER A 432 17.33 6.94 7.61
C SER A 432 18.45 7.62 8.43
N ASP A 433 18.61 7.24 9.70
CA ASP A 433 19.69 7.69 10.57
C ASP A 433 21.05 7.22 10.05
N ALA A 434 21.16 5.95 9.64
CA ALA A 434 22.40 5.42 9.05
C ALA A 434 22.76 6.09 7.72
N ILE A 435 21.77 6.55 6.94
CA ILE A 435 21.99 7.28 5.68
C ILE A 435 22.43 8.73 5.93
N TYR A 436 21.79 9.45 6.84
CA TYR A 436 21.96 10.91 6.96
C TYR A 436 22.64 11.37 8.25
N GLY A 437 22.54 10.61 9.34
CA GLY A 437 22.94 11.00 10.69
C GLY A 437 24.42 11.33 10.84
N ARG A 438 25.27 10.83 9.94
CA ARG A 438 26.71 11.12 9.90
C ARG A 438 27.10 12.21 8.91
N VAL A 439 26.17 12.78 8.16
CA VAL A 439 26.46 13.88 7.22
C VAL A 439 26.74 15.17 7.98
N GLN A 440 27.85 15.84 7.64
CA GLN A 440 28.19 17.13 8.25
C GLN A 440 27.13 18.18 7.89
N GLY A 441 26.49 18.78 8.90
CA GLY A 441 25.43 19.77 8.70
C GLY A 441 24.04 19.19 8.43
N ALA A 442 23.86 17.86 8.47
CA ALA A 442 22.54 17.28 8.43
C ALA A 442 21.72 17.61 9.68
N VAL A 443 20.41 17.79 9.49
CA VAL A 443 19.47 18.13 10.55
C VAL A 443 18.18 17.33 10.35
N TYR A 444 17.69 16.70 11.41
CA TYR A 444 16.33 16.19 11.43
C TYR A 444 15.38 17.27 11.94
N ASN A 445 14.47 17.73 11.09
CA ASN A 445 13.45 18.72 11.46
C ASN A 445 12.26 18.01 12.10
N THR A 446 12.17 18.04 13.43
CA THR A 446 11.11 17.36 14.19
C THR A 446 9.70 17.91 13.97
N LYS A 447 9.55 19.15 13.48
CA LYS A 447 8.22 19.71 13.18
C LYS A 447 7.66 19.20 11.86
N MET A 448 8.57 18.91 10.94
CA MET A 448 8.26 18.41 9.61
C MET A 448 8.48 16.91 9.47
N GLU A 449 9.12 16.30 10.45
CA GLU A 449 9.50 14.90 10.47
C GLU A 449 10.38 14.48 9.28
N ILE A 450 11.27 15.37 8.83
CA ILE A 450 12.17 15.11 7.70
C ILE A 450 13.65 15.34 8.03
N TRP A 451 14.52 14.54 7.42
CA TRP A 451 15.94 14.81 7.28
C TRP A 451 16.21 15.87 6.20
N THR A 452 17.10 16.79 6.52
CA THR A 452 17.68 17.74 5.57
C THR A 452 19.20 17.64 5.61
N ILE A 453 19.85 17.80 4.46
CA ILE A 453 21.31 17.74 4.31
C ILE A 453 21.80 18.89 3.41
N PRO A 454 23.09 19.28 3.48
CA PRO A 454 23.64 20.24 2.53
C PRO A 454 23.44 19.76 1.08
N CYS A 455 23.00 20.65 0.20
CA CYS A 455 22.70 20.31 -1.20
C CYS A 455 23.93 19.88 -2.02
N ASP A 456 25.13 20.15 -1.51
CA ASP A 456 26.42 19.83 -2.09
C ASP A 456 27.06 18.58 -1.44
N GLN A 457 26.30 17.83 -0.62
CA GLN A 457 26.70 16.53 -0.10
C GLN A 457 26.33 15.43 -1.09
N GLU A 458 27.33 14.75 -1.63
CA GLU A 458 27.14 13.50 -2.38
C GLU A 458 26.97 12.33 -1.40
N LEU A 459 26.01 11.45 -1.66
CA LEU A 459 25.82 10.20 -0.93
C LEU A 459 25.60 9.07 -1.94
N ASN A 460 26.12 7.89 -1.61
CA ASN A 460 25.98 6.70 -2.43
C ASN A 460 25.41 5.56 -1.58
N ILE A 461 24.16 5.21 -1.82
CA ILE A 461 23.55 4.02 -1.22
C ILE A 461 23.17 3.04 -2.32
N THR A 462 23.06 1.76 -1.97
CA THR A 462 22.68 0.71 -2.92
C THR A 462 21.67 -0.24 -2.30
N PHE A 463 20.57 -0.47 -3.00
CA PHE A 463 19.62 -1.53 -2.67
C PHE A 463 19.91 -2.78 -3.51
N ILE A 464 19.58 -3.96 -2.98
CA ILE A 464 19.85 -5.23 -3.64
C ILE A 464 18.59 -6.09 -3.64
N PHE A 465 18.16 -6.49 -4.84
CA PHE A 465 16.99 -7.33 -5.07
C PHE A 465 17.33 -8.45 -6.06
N GLY A 466 17.13 -9.71 -5.66
CA GLY A 466 17.33 -10.87 -6.55
C GLY A 466 18.77 -11.02 -7.05
N GLY A 467 19.76 -10.55 -6.31
CA GLY A 467 21.17 -10.51 -6.69
C GLY A 467 21.58 -9.29 -7.52
N VAL A 468 20.65 -8.39 -7.87
CA VAL A 468 20.92 -7.20 -8.69
C VAL A 468 21.06 -5.97 -7.79
N LYS A 469 22.10 -5.18 -8.04
CA LYS A 469 22.39 -3.94 -7.30
C LYS A 469 21.74 -2.74 -7.99
N PHE A 470 21.07 -1.91 -7.20
CA PHE A 470 20.42 -0.67 -7.59
C PHE A 470 21.08 0.49 -6.83
N PRO A 471 22.21 1.02 -7.33
CA PRO A 471 22.80 2.23 -6.78
C PRO A 471 21.85 3.42 -6.97
N ILE A 472 21.78 4.30 -5.98
CA ILE A 472 20.94 5.50 -6.05
C ILE A 472 21.78 6.66 -6.53
N HIS A 473 21.30 7.33 -7.58
CA HIS A 473 21.91 8.52 -8.14
C HIS A 473 21.98 9.61 -7.07
N PRO A 474 23.11 10.32 -6.87
CA PRO A 474 23.23 11.28 -5.77
C PRO A 474 22.22 12.44 -5.83
N LEU A 475 21.78 12.84 -7.02
CA LEU A 475 20.66 13.79 -7.20
C LEU A 475 19.31 13.29 -6.65
N ASP A 476 19.13 11.97 -6.52
CA ASP A 476 17.95 11.36 -5.91
C ASP A 476 18.09 11.16 -4.40
N MET A 477 19.26 11.41 -3.82
CA MET A 477 19.49 11.34 -2.37
C MET A 477 19.03 12.60 -1.64
N ALA A 478 19.00 13.75 -2.34
CA ALA A 478 18.59 15.04 -1.79
C ALA A 478 17.94 15.95 -2.85
N LEU A 479 16.68 16.34 -2.64
CA LEU A 479 15.98 17.26 -3.54
C LEU A 479 16.10 18.73 -3.09
N PRO A 480 16.40 19.67 -4.01
CA PRO A 480 16.40 21.11 -3.73
C PRO A 480 14.99 21.69 -3.91
N GLY A 481 14.87 23.01 -3.73
CA GLY A 481 13.63 23.75 -4.03
C GLY A 481 12.66 23.85 -2.86
N PHE A 482 12.96 23.22 -1.73
CA PHE A 482 12.18 23.34 -0.50
C PHE A 482 12.73 24.45 0.39
N ASP A 483 11.84 25.18 1.07
CA ASP A 483 12.23 26.18 2.07
C ASP A 483 12.64 25.51 3.39
N VAL A 484 13.83 24.90 3.38
CA VAL A 484 14.43 24.18 4.52
C VAL A 484 15.75 24.77 5.01
N GLY A 485 16.09 25.96 4.53
CA GLY A 485 17.31 26.69 4.86
C GLY A 485 18.23 26.93 3.66
N THR A 486 19.19 27.83 3.83
CA THR A 486 20.14 28.20 2.77
C THR A 486 21.06 27.04 2.43
N ASN A 487 21.12 26.66 1.15
CA ASN A 487 21.92 25.54 0.64
C ASN A 487 21.60 24.18 1.30
N MET A 488 20.39 24.03 1.84
CA MET A 488 19.90 22.78 2.40
C MET A 488 18.89 22.12 1.46
N CYS A 489 18.98 20.81 1.35
CA CYS A 489 18.13 19.96 0.54
C CYS A 489 17.36 19.00 1.46
N VAL A 490 16.19 18.57 1.01
CA VAL A 490 15.41 17.53 1.69
C VAL A 490 16.02 16.19 1.33
N GLY A 491 16.45 15.41 2.33
CA GLY A 491 16.81 14.01 2.11
C GLY A 491 15.60 13.25 1.58
N THR A 492 15.78 12.29 0.69
CA THR A 492 14.64 11.62 0.05
C THR A 492 14.22 10.33 0.74
N PHE A 493 15.12 9.68 1.50
CA PHE A 493 14.84 8.43 2.22
C PHE A 493 14.43 8.74 3.67
N GLN A 494 13.16 9.07 3.86
CA GLN A 494 12.65 9.57 5.13
C GLN A 494 12.22 8.44 6.08
N PRO A 495 12.29 8.65 7.40
CA PRO A 495 11.80 7.66 8.35
C PRO A 495 10.29 7.51 8.23
N ILE A 496 9.81 6.28 8.30
CA ILE A 496 8.39 5.98 8.49
C ILE A 496 7.96 6.54 9.86
N THR A 497 7.10 7.55 9.87
CA THR A 497 6.55 8.15 11.11
C THR A 497 5.06 7.87 11.31
N SER A 498 4.41 7.19 10.36
CA SER A 498 2.97 6.96 10.36
C SER A 498 2.56 5.54 10.72
N ALA A 499 1.43 5.40 11.44
CA ALA A 499 0.92 4.16 12.00
C ALA A 499 0.63 3.03 10.99
N PHE A 500 0.38 3.34 9.72
CA PHE A 500 -0.11 2.35 8.75
C PHE A 500 0.95 1.27 8.45
N SER A 501 2.22 1.66 8.31
CA SER A 501 3.33 0.70 8.16
C SER A 501 3.66 -0.04 9.46
N LEU A 502 3.34 0.55 10.63
CA LEU A 502 3.67 0.00 11.96
C LEU A 502 2.88 -1.26 12.34
N LEU A 503 1.81 -1.56 11.59
CA LEU A 503 1.04 -2.79 11.73
C LEU A 503 1.78 -4.03 11.19
N GLY A 504 2.94 -3.83 10.54
CA GLY A 504 3.84 -4.89 10.10
C GLY A 504 3.45 -5.50 8.76
N GLU A 505 2.99 -4.68 7.82
CA GLU A 505 2.65 -5.10 6.46
C GLU A 505 3.85 -5.01 5.50
N TYR A 506 4.69 -3.99 5.69
CA TYR A 506 5.92 -3.77 4.94
C TYR A 506 6.93 -3.00 5.78
N ASP A 507 8.22 -3.09 5.43
CA ASP A 507 9.32 -2.40 6.10
C ASP A 507 9.68 -1.08 5.41
N MET A 508 9.45 -0.98 4.10
CA MET A 508 9.87 0.15 3.27
C MET A 508 8.86 0.45 2.16
N ILE A 509 8.75 1.72 1.79
CA ILE A 509 8.11 2.18 0.55
C ILE A 509 9.21 2.75 -0.35
N MET A 510 9.45 2.10 -1.47
CA MET A 510 10.40 2.52 -2.49
C MET A 510 9.70 3.47 -3.47
N GLY A 511 9.70 4.74 -3.09
CA GLY A 511 9.09 5.84 -3.83
C GLY A 511 9.85 6.27 -5.09
N MET A 512 9.44 7.41 -5.65
CA MET A 512 9.96 7.98 -6.91
C MET A 512 11.49 8.16 -6.93
N SER A 513 12.12 8.55 -5.82
CA SER A 513 13.59 8.63 -5.77
C SER A 513 14.28 7.29 -5.99
N PHE A 514 13.69 6.18 -5.56
CA PHE A 514 14.20 4.86 -5.94
C PHE A 514 13.84 4.52 -7.39
N LEU A 515 12.57 4.73 -7.78
CA LEU A 515 12.07 4.33 -9.10
C LEU A 515 12.70 5.10 -10.28
N ARG A 516 13.31 6.28 -10.06
CA ARG A 516 14.20 6.92 -11.06
C ARG A 516 15.50 6.17 -11.32
N ASN A 517 15.87 5.21 -10.48
CA ASN A 517 17.09 4.41 -10.58
C ASN A 517 16.80 2.99 -11.08
N ALA A 518 15.54 2.64 -11.30
CA ALA A 518 15.10 1.31 -11.69
C ALA A 518 13.96 1.40 -12.71
N TYR A 519 14.18 0.89 -13.92
CA TYR A 519 13.08 0.61 -14.84
C TYR A 519 12.33 -0.61 -14.31
N ALA A 520 11.05 -0.43 -14.00
CA ALA A 520 10.24 -1.45 -13.32
C ALA A 520 9.18 -2.03 -14.27
N LEU A 521 9.01 -3.34 -14.21
CA LEU A 521 7.92 -4.08 -14.84
C LEU A 521 7.16 -4.81 -13.75
N ILE A 522 5.84 -4.65 -13.74
CA ILE A 522 4.94 -5.29 -12.78
C ILE A 522 3.98 -6.17 -13.58
N ASP A 523 4.13 -7.47 -13.43
CA ASP A 523 3.27 -8.49 -14.04
C ASP A 523 2.21 -8.93 -13.02
N PHE A 524 0.96 -8.90 -13.47
CA PHE A 524 -0.22 -9.12 -12.64
C PHE A 524 -0.55 -10.60 -12.50
N GLY A 525 0.00 -11.47 -13.37
CA GLY A 525 -0.21 -12.92 -13.33
C GLY A 525 -1.66 -13.32 -13.06
N ASN A 526 -1.83 -14.21 -12.09
CA ASN A 526 -3.11 -14.75 -11.64
C ASN A 526 -3.98 -13.78 -10.83
N PHE A 527 -3.54 -12.53 -10.56
CA PHE A 527 -4.40 -11.54 -9.94
C PHE A 527 -5.52 -11.11 -10.87
N VAL A 528 -5.30 -11.08 -12.19
CA VAL A 528 -6.36 -10.68 -13.14
C VAL A 528 -7.34 -11.84 -13.35
N PRO A 529 -8.60 -11.73 -12.89
CA PRO A 529 -9.56 -12.80 -13.04
C PRO A 529 -9.97 -12.99 -14.50
N GLY A 530 -10.24 -14.25 -14.89
CA GLY A 530 -10.79 -14.56 -16.22
C GLY A 530 -9.78 -14.57 -17.37
N THR A 531 -8.48 -14.46 -17.06
CA THR A 531 -7.36 -14.66 -18.00
C THR A 531 -6.84 -16.10 -17.94
N GLU A 532 -6.08 -16.54 -18.94
CA GLU A 532 -5.44 -17.87 -18.94
C GLU A 532 -4.13 -17.90 -18.14
N ASP A 533 -3.69 -16.74 -17.60
CA ASP A 533 -2.48 -16.65 -16.81
C ASP A 533 -2.71 -17.23 -15.40
N THR A 534 -1.96 -18.28 -15.10
CA THR A 534 -2.01 -18.97 -13.80
C THR A 534 -0.73 -18.76 -12.99
N SER A 535 0.21 -17.97 -13.52
CA SER A 535 1.47 -17.69 -12.86
C SER A 535 1.31 -16.68 -11.72
N ASP A 536 2.14 -16.77 -10.70
CA ASP A 536 2.14 -15.79 -9.62
C ASP A 536 2.61 -14.42 -10.15
N PRO A 537 1.99 -13.32 -9.71
CA PRO A 537 2.46 -11.98 -10.08
C PRO A 537 3.90 -11.75 -9.63
N PHE A 538 4.63 -10.92 -10.37
CA PHE A 538 6.02 -10.62 -10.09
C PHE A 538 6.43 -9.21 -10.53
N VAL A 539 7.55 -8.74 -9.98
CA VAL A 539 8.27 -7.56 -10.47
C VAL A 539 9.58 -7.99 -11.13
N GLN A 540 9.94 -7.35 -12.24
CA GLN A 540 11.31 -7.29 -12.72
C GLN A 540 11.80 -5.84 -12.67
N MET A 541 13.05 -5.63 -12.31
CA MET A 541 13.66 -4.31 -12.26
C MET A 541 15.02 -4.32 -12.97
N LEU A 542 15.25 -3.31 -13.80
CA LEU A 542 16.52 -3.09 -14.49
C LEU A 542 17.20 -1.83 -13.91
N PRO A 543 18.43 -1.94 -13.36
CA PRO A 543 19.13 -0.78 -12.80
C PRO A 543 19.50 0.22 -13.90
N LEU A 544 19.30 1.51 -13.62
CA LEU A 544 19.52 2.61 -14.57
C LEU A 544 20.77 3.45 -14.24
N THR A 545 21.26 3.37 -13.00
CA THR A 545 22.30 4.26 -12.50
C THR A 545 23.68 3.66 -12.65
N ASP A 546 24.52 4.34 -13.42
CA ASP A 546 25.97 4.16 -13.40
C ASP A 546 26.60 5.17 -12.44
N LEU A 547 27.31 4.68 -11.42
CA LEU A 547 27.87 5.53 -10.37
C LEU A 547 28.93 6.53 -10.88
N THR A 548 29.63 6.21 -11.99
CA THR A 548 30.67 7.09 -12.53
C THR A 548 30.03 8.30 -13.22
N SER A 549 29.04 8.04 -14.07
CA SER A 549 28.25 9.12 -14.70
C SER A 549 27.50 9.93 -13.64
N ALA A 550 26.86 9.25 -12.68
CA ALA A 550 26.08 9.89 -11.64
C ALA A 550 26.89 10.86 -10.75
N HIS A 551 28.14 10.51 -10.46
CA HIS A 551 29.07 11.40 -9.78
C HIS A 551 29.38 12.65 -10.61
N SER A 552 29.70 12.48 -11.90
CA SER A 552 29.94 13.59 -12.83
C SER A 552 28.73 14.53 -12.93
N ASP A 553 27.53 13.96 -13.00
CA ASP A 553 26.27 14.69 -13.05
C ASP A 553 26.02 15.47 -11.77
N PHE A 554 26.29 14.87 -10.61
CA PHE A 554 26.22 15.55 -9.32
C PHE A 554 27.19 16.73 -9.24
N VAL A 555 28.46 16.54 -9.63
CA VAL A 555 29.47 17.61 -9.66
C VAL A 555 29.02 18.77 -10.56
N GLN A 556 28.48 18.45 -11.75
CA GLN A 556 28.00 19.46 -12.67
C GLN A 556 26.77 20.21 -12.13
N ALA A 557 25.80 19.48 -11.56
CA ALA A 557 24.52 20.04 -11.12
C ALA A 557 24.59 20.75 -9.76
N ARG A 558 25.44 20.29 -8.83
CA ARG A 558 25.50 20.77 -7.44
C ARG A 558 26.76 21.52 -7.08
N LEU A 559 27.87 21.24 -7.77
CA LEU A 559 29.18 21.81 -7.45
C LEU A 559 29.72 22.74 -8.54
N ASN A 560 28.86 23.14 -9.49
CA ASN A 560 29.21 24.01 -10.61
C ASN A 560 30.42 23.49 -11.42
N GLY A 561 30.52 22.16 -11.57
CA GLY A 561 31.59 21.50 -12.33
C GLY A 561 32.92 21.37 -11.59
N GLN A 562 33.02 21.82 -10.33
CA GLN A 562 34.24 21.65 -9.51
C GLN A 562 34.06 20.50 -8.53
N ASP A 563 34.75 19.40 -8.76
CA ASP A 563 34.70 18.25 -7.87
C ASP A 563 35.38 18.57 -6.52
N THR A 564 34.55 18.75 -5.49
CA THR A 564 34.96 18.99 -4.10
C THR A 564 34.47 17.89 -3.16
N THR A 565 33.98 16.79 -3.71
CA THR A 565 33.35 15.67 -2.99
C THR A 565 34.35 14.95 -2.06
N GLY A 566 35.63 14.93 -2.44
CA GLY A 566 36.73 14.39 -1.63
C GLY A 566 37.25 15.33 -0.52
N SER A 567 36.65 16.51 -0.33
CA SER A 567 37.11 17.44 0.71
C SER A 567 36.73 16.97 2.12
N ALA A 568 37.53 17.34 3.13
CA ALA A 568 37.29 16.97 4.53
C ALA A 568 35.92 17.43 5.07
N SER A 569 35.37 18.51 4.50
CA SER A 569 34.02 19.01 4.81
C SER A 569 32.88 18.14 4.28
N LYS A 570 33.17 17.19 3.39
CA LYS A 570 32.20 16.26 2.76
C LYS A 570 32.31 14.84 3.29
N THR A 571 33.35 14.54 4.08
CA THR A 571 33.52 13.23 4.71
C THR A 571 32.45 13.00 5.76
N LEU A 572 31.89 11.80 5.82
CA LEU A 572 30.98 11.41 6.90
C LEU A 572 31.68 11.51 8.26
N LEU A 573 30.94 11.97 9.26
CA LEU A 573 31.36 11.94 10.65
C LEU A 573 31.60 10.50 11.12
N PRO A 574 32.41 10.28 12.17
CA PRO A 574 32.55 8.96 12.78
C PRO A 574 31.20 8.45 13.31
N ALA A 575 30.99 7.13 13.34
CA ALA A 575 29.76 6.51 13.85
C ALA A 575 29.41 6.95 15.30
N SER A 576 30.41 7.27 16.12
CA SER A 576 30.18 7.79 17.48
C SER A 576 29.53 9.18 17.54
N GLN A 577 29.46 9.89 16.41
CA GLN A 577 28.86 11.21 16.28
C GLN A 577 27.61 11.19 15.39
N GLU A 578 27.09 10.00 15.09
CA GLU A 578 25.83 9.86 14.35
C GLU A 578 24.68 10.53 15.10
N SER A 579 23.99 11.43 14.40
CA SER A 579 22.75 12.02 14.88
C SER A 579 21.59 11.07 14.60
N HIS A 580 20.71 10.93 15.57
CA HIS A 580 19.49 10.13 15.44
C HIS A 580 18.27 11.00 15.32
N SER A 581 17.32 10.57 14.49
CA SER A 581 16.02 11.22 14.41
C SER A 581 15.19 10.81 15.65
N PRO A 582 14.72 11.78 16.46
CA PRO A 582 13.99 11.46 17.69
C PRO A 582 12.58 10.93 17.37
N GLU A 583 12.19 9.90 18.11
CA GLU A 583 10.84 9.36 18.12
C GLU A 583 9.96 10.17 19.08
N THR A 584 8.77 10.56 18.64
CA THR A 584 7.82 11.28 19.51
C THR A 584 7.12 10.32 20.47
N ALA A 585 6.60 10.82 21.61
CA ALA A 585 5.84 9.98 22.53
C ALA A 585 4.55 9.39 21.90
N ALA A 586 3.97 10.09 20.92
CA ALA A 586 2.80 9.62 20.19
C ALA A 586 3.17 8.50 19.22
N GLU A 587 4.24 8.67 18.46
CA GLU A 587 4.79 7.64 17.56
C GLU A 587 5.20 6.40 18.35
N LYS A 588 5.94 6.57 19.46
CA LYS A 588 6.32 5.47 20.34
C LYS A 588 5.12 4.67 20.83
N LYS A 589 4.05 5.37 21.23
CA LYS A 589 2.81 4.71 21.63
C LYS A 589 2.21 3.91 20.47
N GLN A 590 2.24 4.43 19.24
CA GLN A 590 1.76 3.71 18.05
C GLN A 590 2.62 2.48 17.74
N HIS A 591 3.95 2.57 17.88
CA HIS A 591 4.85 1.43 17.76
C HIS A 591 4.53 0.35 18.80
N ASP A 592 4.33 0.75 20.06
CA ASP A 592 4.00 -0.18 21.14
C ASP A 592 2.64 -0.86 20.87
N GLU A 593 1.62 -0.10 20.47
CA GLU A 593 0.29 -0.63 20.11
C GLU A 593 0.37 -1.58 18.90
N GLY A 594 1.10 -1.21 17.84
CA GLY A 594 1.34 -2.06 16.66
C GLY A 594 2.08 -3.35 17.01
N ALA A 595 3.09 -3.27 17.88
CA ALA A 595 3.83 -4.43 18.36
C ALA A 595 2.94 -5.39 19.18
N ILE A 596 2.00 -4.85 19.97
CA ILE A 596 1.00 -5.66 20.70
C ILE A 596 0.04 -6.33 19.71
N LEU A 597 -0.50 -5.59 18.73
CA LEU A 597 -1.41 -6.12 17.72
C LEU A 597 -0.77 -7.25 16.90
N ARG A 598 0.48 -7.06 16.47
CA ARG A 598 1.26 -8.09 15.76
C ARG A 598 1.42 -9.37 16.57
N LYS A 599 1.51 -9.26 17.90
CA LYS A 599 1.67 -10.40 18.81
C LYS A 599 0.35 -10.94 19.37
N TRP A 600 -0.79 -10.32 19.03
CA TRP A 600 -2.08 -10.65 19.62
C TRP A 600 -2.52 -12.12 19.47
N PRO A 601 -2.33 -12.79 18.31
CA PRO A 601 -2.64 -14.22 18.20
C PRO A 601 -1.85 -15.08 19.20
N TYR A 602 -0.57 -14.78 19.42
CA TYR A 602 0.27 -15.50 20.39
C TYR A 602 -0.14 -15.20 21.83
N ILE A 603 -0.52 -13.95 22.12
CA ILE A 603 -1.04 -13.54 23.44
C ILE A 603 -2.33 -14.31 23.74
N LEU A 604 -3.25 -14.43 22.78
CA LEU A 604 -4.47 -15.21 22.95
C LEU A 604 -4.20 -16.70 23.20
N ILE A 605 -3.31 -17.31 22.42
CA ILE A 605 -2.93 -18.72 22.62
C ILE A 605 -2.32 -18.92 24.02
N GLY A 606 -1.45 -18.01 24.45
CA GLY A 606 -0.87 -18.04 25.79
C GLY A 606 -1.92 -17.91 26.90
N CYS A 607 -2.85 -16.97 26.76
CA CYS A 607 -3.96 -16.79 27.70
C CYS A 607 -4.88 -18.02 27.75
N LEU A 608 -5.21 -18.60 26.60
CA LEU A 608 -6.03 -19.81 26.51
C LEU A 608 -5.33 -21.00 27.17
N ALA A 609 -4.04 -21.20 26.89
CA ALA A 609 -3.24 -22.24 27.53
C ALA A 609 -3.18 -22.07 29.05
N PHE A 610 -3.01 -20.83 29.52
CA PHE A 610 -3.03 -20.52 30.95
C PHE A 610 -4.37 -20.87 31.61
N VAL A 611 -5.50 -20.52 30.97
CA VAL A 611 -6.84 -20.88 31.45
C VAL A 611 -7.02 -22.40 31.49
N ILE A 612 -6.60 -23.13 30.45
CA ILE A 612 -6.67 -24.60 30.42
C ILE A 612 -5.86 -25.21 31.57
N ILE A 613 -4.65 -24.69 31.83
CA ILE A 613 -3.81 -25.15 32.96
C ILE A 613 -4.51 -24.88 34.30
N LEU A 614 -5.07 -23.69 34.50
CA LEU A 614 -5.80 -23.37 35.74
C LEU A 614 -7.02 -24.27 35.94
N PHE A 615 -7.81 -24.52 34.89
CA PHE A 615 -8.93 -25.46 34.95
C PHE A 615 -8.45 -26.89 35.26
N GLY A 616 -7.37 -27.33 34.62
CA GLY A 616 -6.74 -28.63 34.90
C GLY A 616 -6.28 -28.77 36.36
N LEU A 617 -5.64 -27.74 36.92
CA LEU A 617 -5.21 -27.70 38.32
C LEU A 617 -6.40 -27.69 39.29
N CYS A 618 -7.48 -26.96 38.98
CA CYS A 618 -8.71 -26.96 39.76
C CYS A 618 -9.39 -28.34 39.76
N ILE A 619 -9.51 -28.99 38.59
CA ILE A 619 -10.06 -30.35 38.47
C ILE A 619 -9.20 -31.33 39.24
N TRP A 620 -7.88 -31.26 39.08
CA TRP A 620 -6.93 -32.12 39.80
C TRP A 620 -7.02 -31.92 41.32
N GLY A 621 -7.10 -30.67 41.80
CA GLY A 621 -7.32 -30.33 43.20
C GLY A 621 -8.64 -30.88 43.76
N CYS A 622 -9.72 -30.78 42.98
CA CYS A 622 -11.03 -31.36 43.34
C CYS A 622 -10.99 -32.90 43.40
N CYS A 623 -10.37 -33.54 42.41
CA CYS A 623 -10.23 -35.01 42.36
C CYS A 623 -9.36 -35.55 43.50
N THR A 624 -8.23 -34.89 43.80
CA THR A 624 -7.35 -35.27 44.92
C THR A 624 -8.02 -35.06 46.27
N ARG A 625 -8.77 -33.96 46.45
CA ARG A 625 -9.57 -33.72 47.67
C ARG A 625 -10.67 -34.77 47.84
N ARG A 626 -11.39 -35.11 46.76
CA ARG A 626 -12.43 -36.15 46.78
C ARG A 626 -11.83 -37.52 47.13
N ARG A 627 -10.66 -37.86 46.58
CA ARG A 627 -9.92 -39.08 46.92
C ARG A 627 -9.49 -39.11 48.39
N ARG A 628 -8.92 -38.02 48.92
CA ARG A 628 -8.54 -37.92 50.35
C ARG A 628 -9.75 -38.04 51.27
N ASN A 629 -10.88 -37.42 50.92
CA ASN A 629 -12.11 -37.54 51.70
C ASN A 629 -12.67 -38.97 51.69
N ARG A 630 -12.60 -39.67 50.55
CA ARG A 630 -12.96 -41.10 50.48
C ARG A 630 -12.09 -41.96 51.39
N LEU A 631 -10.77 -41.78 51.34
CA LEU A 631 -9.83 -42.52 52.19
C LEU A 631 -10.11 -42.27 53.69
N LYS A 632 -10.35 -41.01 54.10
CA LYS A 632 -10.74 -40.69 55.47
C LYS A 632 -12.07 -41.32 55.89
N HIS A 633 -13.02 -41.43 54.97
CA HIS A 633 -14.32 -42.05 55.23
C HIS A 633 -14.21 -43.58 55.35
N GLU A 634 -13.34 -44.20 54.56
CA GLU A 634 -12.98 -45.62 54.64
C GLU A 634 -12.24 -45.93 55.96
N GLU A 635 -11.30 -45.07 56.40
CA GLU A 635 -10.64 -45.18 57.72
C GLU A 635 -11.60 -44.96 58.90
N ALA A 636 -12.55 -44.02 58.80
CA ALA A 636 -13.57 -43.81 59.82
C ALA A 636 -14.54 -45.00 59.95
N LEU A 637 -14.90 -45.65 58.83
CA LEU A 637 -15.70 -46.87 58.83
C LEU A 637 -14.93 -48.08 59.37
N ALA A 638 -13.62 -48.19 59.09
CA ALA A 638 -12.76 -49.20 59.69
C ALA A 638 -12.55 -48.97 61.20
N GLY A 639 -12.49 -47.72 61.66
CA GLY A 639 -12.40 -47.36 63.07
C GLY A 639 -13.72 -47.51 63.85
N ALA A 640 -14.87 -47.45 63.19
CA ALA A 640 -16.19 -47.70 63.77
C ALA A 640 -16.54 -49.20 63.88
N GLY A 641 -15.69 -50.08 63.35
CA GLY A 641 -15.88 -51.52 63.35
C GLY A 641 -15.49 -52.24 64.65
N VAL A 642 -16.01 -51.84 65.82
CA VAL A 642 -16.19 -52.77 66.96
C VAL A 642 -17.37 -52.30 67.82
N LYS A 643 -18.31 -53.23 68.06
CA LYS A 643 -19.53 -53.19 68.91
C LYS A 643 -20.79 -52.73 68.17
N GLY A 644 -21.78 -53.56 67.91
CA GLY A 644 -22.01 -54.95 68.29
C GLY A 644 -23.49 -55.29 68.11
N GLY A 645 -23.82 -56.59 68.18
CA GLY A 645 -25.14 -57.07 68.60
C GLY A 645 -26.21 -57.16 67.51
N ASN A 646 -26.29 -58.35 66.90
CA ASN A 646 -27.48 -58.84 66.21
C ASN A 646 -28.65 -59.03 67.21
N PRO A 647 -29.91 -58.81 66.80
CA PRO A 647 -30.89 -59.89 67.04
C PRO A 647 -31.97 -60.04 65.92
N TYR A 648 -32.11 -61.28 65.44
CA TYR A 648 -33.31 -62.00 64.90
C TYR A 648 -34.23 -61.28 63.88
N HIS A 649 -34.66 -61.89 62.77
CA HIS A 649 -35.44 -63.14 62.70
C HIS A 649 -35.51 -63.69 61.26
N THR A 650 -35.60 -65.03 61.14
CA THR A 650 -35.86 -65.81 59.93
C THR A 650 -37.36 -65.98 59.63
N LEU A 651 -37.70 -65.98 58.33
CA LEU A 651 -38.82 -66.60 57.60
C LEU A 651 -38.32 -66.61 56.13
N GLY A 652 -38.26 -67.65 55.31
CA GLY A 652 -38.89 -68.97 55.20
C GLY A 652 -39.00 -69.23 53.69
N ASP A 653 -38.55 -70.39 53.22
CA ASP A 653 -38.22 -70.77 51.84
C ASP A 653 -39.33 -70.68 50.77
N SER A 654 -38.91 -70.48 49.50
CA SER A 654 -39.39 -71.29 48.35
C SER A 654 -38.52 -71.12 47.08
N VAL A 655 -37.56 -72.04 46.90
CA VAL A 655 -37.33 -72.94 45.73
C VAL A 655 -37.31 -72.42 44.27
N ALA A 656 -36.19 -72.78 43.60
CA ALA A 656 -35.92 -73.07 42.18
C ALA A 656 -35.96 -71.92 41.16
N GLY A 657 -35.07 -71.82 40.17
CA GLY A 657 -33.92 -72.59 39.67
C GLY A 657 -33.19 -71.68 38.65
N ASP A 658 -31.87 -71.60 38.66
CA ASP A 658 -30.90 -72.48 37.99
C ASP A 658 -30.53 -72.01 36.57
N VAL A 659 -29.24 -72.19 36.28
CA VAL A 659 -28.51 -72.15 35.00
C VAL A 659 -27.79 -70.87 34.55
N ASP A 660 -26.48 -71.05 34.58
CA ASP A 660 -25.33 -70.30 34.09
C ASP A 660 -25.36 -69.84 32.62
N ALA A 661 -24.57 -68.82 32.29
CA ALA A 661 -23.40 -68.98 31.41
C ALA A 661 -22.69 -67.63 31.13
N GLU A 662 -21.45 -67.53 31.63
CA GLU A 662 -20.30 -66.81 31.05
C GLU A 662 -20.04 -67.26 29.58
N PRO A 663 -19.08 -66.71 28.79
CA PRO A 663 -18.04 -65.71 29.11
C PRO A 663 -17.72 -64.66 28.01
N GLN A 664 -16.86 -63.69 28.37
CA GLN A 664 -15.98 -62.94 27.45
C GLN A 664 -14.80 -63.84 26.98
N PRO A 665 -13.76 -63.40 26.25
CA PRO A 665 -13.54 -62.27 25.32
C PRO A 665 -12.93 -62.76 23.96
N GLY A 666 -12.67 -61.86 22.99
CA GLY A 666 -11.80 -62.21 21.86
C GLY A 666 -11.39 -61.04 20.94
N PRO A 667 -10.20 -61.09 20.30
CA PRO A 667 -9.35 -59.92 20.04
C PRO A 667 -9.08 -59.60 18.54
N CYS A 668 -8.39 -58.47 18.34
CA CYS A 668 -7.49 -58.07 17.24
C CYS A 668 -7.59 -58.75 15.85
N ALA A 669 -7.71 -57.95 14.79
CA ALA A 669 -6.88 -58.05 13.57
C ALA A 669 -7.11 -56.86 12.59
N ALA A 670 -6.06 -56.10 12.31
CA ALA A 670 -5.76 -55.60 10.96
C ALA A 670 -5.06 -56.73 10.16
N PRO A 671 -4.74 -56.67 8.85
CA PRO A 671 -4.75 -55.52 7.93
C PRO A 671 -5.28 -55.81 6.50
N SER A 672 -5.44 -54.75 5.70
CA SER A 672 -4.97 -54.65 4.29
C SER A 672 -5.18 -53.23 3.78
#